data_AF-A0A2A6ZDG7-F1
#
_entry.id   AF-A0A2A6ZDG7-F1
#
_cell.length_a   1.000
_cell.length_b   1.000
_cell.length_c   1.000
_cell.angle_alpha   90.00
_cell.angle_beta   90.00
_cell.angle_gamma   90.00
#
_symmetry.space_group_name_H-M   'P 1'
#
loop_
_entity.id
_entity.type
_entity.pdbx_description
1 polymer ?
#
loop_
_entity_poly.entity_id
_entity_poly.type
_entity_poly.pdbx_seq_one_letter_code
_entity_poly.pdbx_strand_id
1 'polypeptide(L)'
;MKLRTRKFLAGLLSLGLLLQAASPLSALAAEGGSATHTLTVTVGNTTYNLTANGGTVSSDETWPLGYPAVSYDDGFAFEGGFNGDVTLNGGENVTIKGESYAVNGSLNATVNDLTVTKSDSGTDAAIRDDATITSAGDVRISGNLDYNNISLVNQAVEGKLTVNSAQDVSIDGILNGGADINCQTLSLNCGNGSTVSGTLTVHNAQKIQATAFAIYGVIGDRGKAGKLVLDHCTGAVTLCNTYGYEAVQAGTVEVRNLPTGYVARYYAGSSEAESTETQDANDCARYSYFRIEYVNPSNKTLTLTNAKAYTDAAYTTELINATSANGTSTYHVDEGKTVYVKAVAPGEGQWKFGGWIDREETSEKITVTVTEDMTLTAKWVERTTHTLTLKYAEAYEGETKLVGTAGENGTTTYKVENGKELTIKAVAPGEGQWTFKGWTGSEETSENITVTVNKNMTLTANWVKEIPEPDEGVNYGIKVTIGNNPPIEVTSENCGHILEVGNDKLTYDPDTHTLTGTGSFGKMKVEITDDLEDKVDVVLSNANGAVVNGSLTVTGAQDVKVTGVSSTALITGDATITCAGDILMDNTGSGNVLGYGDHGNLDVQSAQNVTIHGEGRTSTDEDGNNYTIYGRAEIECSGNVEITSQNGGAVWDPVVITKAANVTITANQRAVWDSRSYLDSSINCSGEVKITSKNAAALHDGKLTITGATDVTISGKRDEGATIGGDAEITCSGDVVLENKGTGAVVESKLVYKQNPAKGYEVKTGENAESATVAYTDEEGTTSYTVPNTETNPETNPVPSYISITAVGTPPVVPGDDDFTGGDSGAGGAVAAVLVGGAAVWGGYEIATRVILHNILPEGAEIPANRGQLALLVWNTAGRPEPVNTPAFADVADADTAKAAQWCVEQGLLDAKSESTFKPEGWMPKFKTIEVWEKAFPKQ
;
A
#
# COMPACT_ATOMS: atom_id res chain seq x y z
N MET A 1 1.57 -29.02 -12.68
CA MET A 1 0.52 -28.11 -12.16
C MET A 1 1.24 -27.01 -11.39
N LYS A 2 0.97 -25.74 -11.75
CA LYS A 2 1.48 -24.49 -11.15
C LYS A 2 2.99 -24.24 -11.23
N LEU A 3 3.43 -23.70 -12.37
CA LEU A 3 4.53 -22.73 -12.43
C LEU A 3 4.38 -21.88 -13.71
N ARG A 4 4.68 -20.58 -13.59
CA ARG A 4 4.81 -19.51 -14.63
C ARG A 4 3.68 -18.48 -14.70
N THR A 5 3.88 -17.37 -13.98
CA THR A 5 3.58 -16.01 -14.47
C THR A 5 4.63 -15.04 -13.91
N ARG A 6 5.00 -14.02 -14.70
CA ARG A 6 5.86 -12.84 -14.43
C ARG A 6 7.30 -12.88 -14.99
N LYS A 7 7.38 -12.85 -16.33
CA LYS A 7 8.24 -11.91 -17.06
C LYS A 7 7.35 -11.16 -18.05
N PHE A 8 6.91 -9.95 -17.68
CA PHE A 8 6.26 -9.00 -18.58
C PHE A 8 6.48 -7.60 -17.99
N LEU A 9 7.69 -7.08 -18.15
CA LEU A 9 7.99 -5.67 -17.89
C LEU A 9 9.21 -5.25 -18.74
N ALA A 10 9.00 -5.14 -20.06
CA ALA A 10 9.81 -4.37 -21.00
C ALA A 10 9.22 -4.55 -22.40
N GLY A 11 8.48 -3.56 -22.90
CA GLY A 11 8.01 -3.58 -24.28
C GLY A 11 6.69 -2.85 -24.55
N LEU A 12 6.53 -1.62 -24.09
CA LEU A 12 5.52 -0.71 -24.65
C LEU A 12 5.94 0.75 -24.45
N LEU A 13 6.92 1.17 -25.24
CA LEU A 13 7.34 2.55 -25.39
C LEU A 13 7.67 2.78 -26.87
N SER A 14 6.62 2.87 -27.70
CA SER A 14 6.72 3.46 -29.03
C SER A 14 5.34 3.88 -29.54
N LEU A 15 5.28 5.12 -30.02
CA LEU A 15 4.18 5.88 -30.64
C LEU A 15 3.26 6.65 -29.68
N GLY A 16 3.55 7.95 -29.58
CA GLY A 16 2.86 8.91 -28.74
C GLY A 16 1.64 9.56 -29.38
N LEU A 17 0.76 10.04 -28.49
CA LEU A 17 -0.17 11.13 -28.70
C LEU A 17 -0.07 12.02 -27.47
N LEU A 18 0.32 13.28 -27.68
CA LEU A 18 0.32 14.33 -26.67
C LEU A 18 -1.11 14.53 -26.15
N LEU A 19 -1.33 14.25 -24.87
CA LEU A 19 -2.32 14.96 -24.08
C LEU A 19 -1.68 15.33 -22.75
N GLN A 20 -1.43 16.64 -22.57
CA GLN A 20 -1.02 17.20 -21.28
C GLN A 20 -2.18 17.03 -20.30
N ALA A 21 -2.15 15.96 -19.51
CA ALA A 21 -2.74 15.93 -18.19
C ALA A 21 -1.57 15.89 -17.21
N ALA A 22 -1.47 16.93 -16.37
CA ALA A 22 -0.49 16.95 -15.29
C ALA A 22 -0.77 15.75 -14.38
N SER A 23 0.12 14.76 -14.42
CA SER A 23 0.14 13.62 -13.53
C SER A 23 0.68 14.06 -12.16
N PRO A 24 -0.01 13.82 -11.02
CA PRO A 24 0.65 13.84 -9.73
C PRO A 24 1.32 12.46 -9.54
N LEU A 25 2.41 12.23 -10.27
CA LEU A 25 3.29 11.08 -10.07
C LEU A 25 4.71 11.61 -9.84
N SER A 26 4.85 12.32 -8.72
CA SER A 26 6.12 12.76 -8.14
C SER A 26 5.88 13.00 -6.65
N ALA A 27 5.71 11.91 -5.90
CA ALA A 27 5.89 11.90 -4.46
C ALA A 27 6.40 10.49 -4.10
N LEU A 28 7.73 10.33 -4.17
CA LEU A 28 8.42 9.19 -3.57
C LEU A 28 9.12 9.73 -2.32
N ALA A 29 8.93 8.98 -1.22
CA ALA A 29 9.50 9.12 0.12
C ALA A 29 8.83 10.12 1.09
N ALA A 30 7.88 9.60 1.87
CA ALA A 30 7.59 10.05 3.23
C ALA A 30 6.97 8.88 4.03
N GLU A 31 7.71 8.46 5.07
CA GLU A 31 7.28 7.96 6.38
C GLU A 31 6.04 7.04 6.47
N GLY A 32 6.25 5.85 7.04
CA GLY A 32 5.17 5.13 7.72
C GLY A 32 4.76 5.98 8.92
N GLY A 33 3.70 6.75 8.74
CA GLY A 33 2.78 7.15 9.80
C GLY A 33 1.47 6.41 9.56
N SER A 34 0.64 6.27 10.59
CA SER A 34 -0.80 6.08 10.40
C SER A 34 -1.25 7.05 9.30
N ALA A 35 -1.60 6.51 8.12
CA ALA A 35 -1.77 7.32 6.92
C ALA A 35 -2.79 8.41 7.24
N THR A 36 -2.30 9.65 7.30
CA THR A 36 -3.15 10.77 7.68
C THR A 36 -4.12 10.96 6.53
N HIS A 37 -5.38 10.57 6.74
CA HIS A 37 -6.40 10.62 5.70
C HIS A 37 -6.74 12.08 5.43
N THR A 38 -6.56 12.52 4.19
CA THR A 38 -6.72 13.93 3.83
C THR A 38 -7.64 14.10 2.63
N LEU A 39 -8.44 15.17 2.67
CA LEU A 39 -9.34 15.56 1.59
C LEU A 39 -9.36 17.09 1.47
N THR A 40 -9.04 17.59 0.29
CA THR A 40 -9.20 19.02 -0.02
C THR A 40 -10.62 19.26 -0.53
N VAL A 41 -11.36 20.11 0.19
CA VAL A 41 -12.73 20.51 -0.14
C VAL A 41 -12.76 22.00 -0.45
N THR A 42 -13.19 22.38 -1.65
CA THR A 42 -13.42 23.79 -1.99
C THR A 42 -14.91 24.00 -2.17
N VAL A 43 -15.47 24.99 -1.47
CA VAL A 43 -16.88 25.39 -1.61
C VAL A 43 -16.92 26.87 -2.01
N GLY A 44 -17.43 27.16 -3.20
CA GLY A 44 -17.33 28.49 -3.80
C GLY A 44 -15.87 28.88 -4.08
N ASN A 45 -15.36 29.89 -3.36
CA ASN A 45 -13.99 30.40 -3.53
C ASN A 45 -13.07 30.14 -2.32
N THR A 46 -13.51 29.28 -1.40
CA THR A 46 -12.78 28.95 -0.17
C THR A 46 -12.43 27.47 -0.16
N THR A 47 -11.17 27.17 0.18
CA THR A 47 -10.63 25.82 0.25
C THR A 47 -10.36 25.43 1.71
N TYR A 48 -10.71 24.20 2.06
CA TYR A 48 -10.53 23.58 3.36
C TYR A 48 -9.76 22.27 3.16
N ASN A 49 -8.73 22.04 3.95
CA ASN A 49 -7.99 20.79 3.97
C ASN A 49 -8.41 19.98 5.20
N LEU A 50 -9.24 18.97 4.95
CA LEU A 50 -9.73 18.08 5.99
C LEU A 50 -8.71 17.01 6.26
N THR A 51 -8.46 16.76 7.55
CA THR A 51 -7.58 15.70 8.03
C THR A 51 -8.34 14.87 9.04
N ALA A 52 -8.43 13.56 8.80
CA ALA A 52 -9.02 12.60 9.72
C ALA A 52 -7.92 11.79 10.42
N ASN A 53 -8.07 11.63 11.74
CA ASN A 53 -7.20 10.78 12.56
C ASN A 53 -8.12 9.96 13.49
N GLY A 54 -8.37 8.70 13.09
CA GLY A 54 -9.48 7.92 13.63
C GLY A 54 -10.85 8.51 13.24
N GLY A 55 -11.86 8.40 14.12
CA GLY A 55 -13.22 8.88 13.85
C GLY A 55 -13.44 10.40 13.94
N THR A 56 -12.38 11.19 14.19
CA THR A 56 -12.47 12.65 14.34
C THR A 56 -11.90 13.36 13.11
N VAL A 57 -12.66 14.30 12.55
CA VAL A 57 -12.26 15.12 11.41
C VAL A 57 -11.88 16.53 11.88
N SER A 58 -10.73 17.00 11.43
CA SER A 58 -10.24 18.38 11.64
C SER A 58 -10.07 19.08 10.30
N SER A 59 -10.06 20.41 10.31
CA SER A 59 -9.90 21.27 9.14
C SER A 59 -8.84 22.33 9.46
N ASP A 60 -8.03 22.70 8.47
CA ASP A 60 -7.03 23.77 8.57
C ASP A 60 -7.66 25.15 8.85
N GLU A 61 -8.83 25.38 8.28
CA GLU A 61 -9.69 26.54 8.55
C GLU A 61 -10.91 26.14 9.39
N THR A 62 -11.53 27.11 10.07
CA THR A 62 -12.75 26.85 10.85
C THR A 62 -13.87 26.41 9.91
N TRP A 63 -14.34 25.17 10.04
CA TRP A 63 -15.42 24.65 9.22
C TRP A 63 -16.70 25.48 9.44
N PRO A 64 -17.28 26.09 8.39
CA PRO A 64 -18.36 27.06 8.56
C PRO A 64 -19.63 26.49 9.19
N LEU A 65 -20.24 27.26 10.10
CA LEU A 65 -21.58 26.98 10.60
C LEU A 65 -22.59 27.05 9.43
N GLY A 66 -23.28 25.95 9.16
CA GLY A 66 -24.24 25.81 8.06
C GLY A 66 -23.73 25.00 6.86
N TYR A 67 -22.47 24.57 6.86
CA TYR A 67 -21.98 23.53 5.96
C TYR A 67 -22.32 22.13 6.50
N PRO A 68 -22.27 21.08 5.67
CA PRO A 68 -22.53 19.70 6.10
C PRO A 68 -21.62 19.30 7.28
N ALA A 69 -22.17 18.52 8.21
CA ALA A 69 -21.36 17.90 9.26
C ALA A 69 -20.43 16.87 8.60
N VAL A 70 -19.16 16.86 8.98
CA VAL A 70 -18.19 15.94 8.41
C VAL A 70 -17.71 14.92 9.44
N SER A 71 -17.65 13.66 9.04
CA SER A 71 -17.12 12.54 9.83
C SER A 71 -16.23 11.64 8.98
N TYR A 72 -15.52 10.74 9.64
CA TYR A 72 -14.66 9.77 8.98
C TYR A 72 -14.88 8.37 9.59
N ASP A 73 -15.14 7.39 8.72
CA ASP A 73 -15.28 5.97 9.07
C ASP A 73 -14.50 5.13 8.05
N ASP A 74 -15.14 4.76 6.93
CA ASP A 74 -14.51 4.13 5.75
C ASP A 74 -14.23 5.15 4.61
N GLY A 75 -14.07 6.42 4.99
CA GLY A 75 -13.95 7.59 4.10
C GLY A 75 -14.59 8.84 4.69
N PHE A 76 -14.44 9.98 4.01
CA PHE A 76 -15.07 11.24 4.42
C PHE A 76 -16.56 11.22 4.12
N ALA A 77 -17.39 11.38 5.15
CA ALA A 77 -18.84 11.46 5.04
C ALA A 77 -19.33 12.85 5.41
N PHE A 78 -20.10 13.47 4.51
CA PHE A 78 -20.75 14.76 4.67
C PHE A 78 -22.25 14.54 4.88
N GLU A 79 -22.73 14.81 6.09
CA GLU A 79 -24.14 14.75 6.47
C GLU A 79 -24.71 16.18 6.46
N GLY A 80 -25.49 16.46 5.43
CA GLY A 80 -25.97 17.78 5.04
C GLY A 80 -25.64 18.09 3.57
N GLY A 81 -26.47 18.93 2.93
CA GLY A 81 -26.23 19.36 1.54
C GLY A 81 -25.30 20.58 1.45
N PHE A 82 -24.40 20.60 0.48
CA PHE A 82 -23.61 21.79 0.17
C PHE A 82 -24.44 22.82 -0.59
N ASN A 83 -24.26 24.10 -0.27
CA ASN A 83 -24.92 25.21 -0.95
C ASN A 83 -23.89 26.04 -1.74
N GLY A 84 -23.79 25.79 -3.05
CA GLY A 84 -22.79 26.36 -3.95
C GLY A 84 -21.95 25.31 -4.67
N ASP A 85 -21.04 25.76 -5.53
CA ASP A 85 -20.12 24.89 -6.27
C ASP A 85 -19.12 24.20 -5.34
N VAL A 86 -18.90 22.90 -5.55
CA VAL A 86 -18.04 22.06 -4.72
C VAL A 86 -16.95 21.42 -5.56
N THR A 87 -15.71 21.51 -5.10
CA THR A 87 -14.60 20.72 -5.62
C THR A 87 -14.01 19.83 -4.53
N LEU A 88 -13.88 18.53 -4.80
CA LEU A 88 -13.30 17.53 -3.92
C LEU A 88 -12.05 16.92 -4.57
N ASN A 89 -10.92 16.96 -3.88
CA ASN A 89 -9.68 16.35 -4.36
C ASN A 89 -9.00 15.56 -3.24
N GLY A 90 -8.78 14.27 -3.45
CA GLY A 90 -8.08 13.39 -2.50
C GLY A 90 -8.02 11.95 -2.98
N GLY A 91 -7.23 11.11 -2.32
CA GLY A 91 -7.14 9.67 -2.60
C GLY A 91 -8.17 8.82 -1.85
N GLU A 92 -9.21 9.45 -1.29
CA GLU A 92 -10.10 8.87 -0.27
C GLU A 92 -11.49 8.57 -0.83
N ASN A 93 -12.25 7.74 -0.11
CA ASN A 93 -13.67 7.54 -0.37
C ASN A 93 -14.47 8.74 0.15
N VAL A 94 -15.46 9.20 -0.61
CA VAL A 94 -16.30 10.34 -0.22
C VAL A 94 -17.78 10.02 -0.35
N THR A 95 -18.53 10.32 0.70
CA THR A 95 -19.99 10.23 0.73
C THR A 95 -20.60 11.60 1.03
N ILE A 96 -21.55 12.06 0.22
CA ILE A 96 -22.35 13.26 0.48
C ILE A 96 -23.81 12.86 0.59
N LYS A 97 -24.43 13.16 1.73
CA LYS A 97 -25.86 12.93 1.95
C LYS A 97 -26.54 14.24 2.28
N GLY A 98 -27.54 14.61 1.49
CA GLY A 98 -28.36 15.79 1.75
C GLY A 98 -29.85 15.47 1.79
N GLU A 99 -30.62 16.33 2.45
CA GLU A 99 -32.07 16.18 2.52
C GLU A 99 -32.70 16.52 1.16
N SER A 100 -32.68 17.80 0.76
CA SER A 100 -33.28 18.28 -0.50
C SER A 100 -32.38 18.22 -1.70
N TYR A 101 -31.08 18.32 -1.47
CA TYR A 101 -30.00 18.20 -2.45
C TYR A 101 -28.75 17.78 -1.70
N ALA A 102 -27.84 17.07 -2.34
CA ALA A 102 -26.50 16.84 -1.80
C ALA A 102 -25.56 18.00 -2.18
N VAL A 103 -25.71 18.55 -3.39
CA VAL A 103 -24.97 19.72 -3.88
C VAL A 103 -25.92 20.65 -4.64
N ASN A 104 -26.22 21.82 -4.06
CA ASN A 104 -26.96 22.91 -4.71
C ASN A 104 -25.98 23.81 -5.48
N GLY A 105 -25.35 23.24 -6.50
CA GLY A 105 -24.32 23.85 -7.35
C GLY A 105 -23.64 22.79 -8.22
N SER A 106 -22.49 23.14 -8.79
CA SER A 106 -21.67 22.22 -9.61
C SER A 106 -20.82 21.31 -8.71
N LEU A 107 -20.54 20.08 -9.14
CA LEU A 107 -19.64 19.15 -8.44
C LEU A 107 -18.44 18.78 -9.31
N ASN A 108 -17.23 19.04 -8.84
CA ASN A 108 -16.00 18.52 -9.43
C ASN A 108 -15.29 17.61 -8.42
N ALA A 109 -15.14 16.31 -8.71
CA ALA A 109 -14.57 15.36 -7.76
C ALA A 109 -13.45 14.52 -8.39
N THR A 110 -12.31 14.48 -7.71
CA THR A 110 -11.21 13.52 -7.97
C THR A 110 -10.96 12.75 -6.67
N VAL A 111 -11.51 11.54 -6.58
CA VAL A 111 -11.60 10.74 -5.34
C VAL A 111 -11.42 9.24 -5.62
N ASN A 112 -11.32 8.39 -4.59
CA ASN A 112 -11.24 6.94 -4.80
C ASN A 112 -12.61 6.32 -5.11
N ASP A 113 -13.59 6.49 -4.22
CA ASP A 113 -15.00 6.17 -4.43
C ASP A 113 -15.86 7.40 -4.16
N LEU A 114 -16.95 7.58 -4.91
CA LEU A 114 -17.90 8.68 -4.70
C LEU A 114 -19.33 8.17 -4.52
N THR A 115 -19.97 8.53 -3.42
CA THR A 115 -21.41 8.33 -3.20
C THR A 115 -22.10 9.66 -2.95
N VAL A 116 -23.14 9.97 -3.72
CA VAL A 116 -23.96 11.19 -3.57
C VAL A 116 -25.42 10.79 -3.46
N THR A 117 -26.05 11.08 -2.32
CA THR A 117 -27.42 10.65 -2.05
C THR A 117 -28.26 11.81 -1.54
N LYS A 118 -29.47 11.92 -2.07
CA LYS A 118 -30.53 12.79 -1.57
C LYS A 118 -31.59 11.94 -0.85
N SER A 119 -32.05 12.38 0.32
CA SER A 119 -32.96 11.59 1.16
C SER A 119 -34.43 12.00 1.08
N ASP A 120 -34.74 13.24 0.67
CA ASP A 120 -36.13 13.68 0.56
C ASP A 120 -36.74 13.45 -0.83
N SER A 121 -38.07 13.45 -0.83
CA SER A 121 -38.90 13.24 -2.01
C SER A 121 -39.16 14.47 -2.87
N GLY A 122 -38.56 15.61 -2.55
CA GLY A 122 -38.71 16.86 -3.28
C GLY A 122 -38.24 16.74 -4.73
N THR A 123 -38.69 17.66 -5.58
CA THR A 123 -38.36 17.65 -7.01
C THR A 123 -36.92 18.10 -7.30
N ASP A 124 -36.15 18.59 -6.35
CA ASP A 124 -34.78 19.01 -6.64
C ASP A 124 -33.85 17.83 -6.91
N ALA A 125 -32.86 18.02 -7.77
CA ALA A 125 -31.85 17.01 -8.07
C ALA A 125 -30.84 16.85 -6.91
N ALA A 126 -30.24 15.66 -6.79
CA ALA A 126 -29.13 15.46 -5.85
C ALA A 126 -27.94 16.39 -6.14
N ILE A 127 -27.68 16.66 -7.43
CA ILE A 127 -26.73 17.67 -7.91
C ILE A 127 -27.48 18.59 -8.89
N ARG A 128 -27.53 19.90 -8.60
CA ARG A 128 -28.36 20.85 -9.37
C ARG A 128 -27.72 21.40 -10.64
N ASP A 129 -26.39 21.50 -10.69
CA ASP A 129 -25.68 21.93 -11.89
C ASP A 129 -24.83 20.78 -12.49
N ASP A 130 -23.79 21.11 -13.24
CA ASP A 130 -22.92 20.15 -13.90
C ASP A 130 -22.08 19.35 -12.89
N ALA A 131 -21.82 18.08 -13.20
CA ALA A 131 -20.98 17.20 -12.39
C ALA A 131 -19.83 16.64 -13.24
N THR A 132 -18.58 16.83 -12.81
CA THR A 132 -17.39 16.24 -13.42
C THR A 132 -16.66 15.37 -12.39
N ILE A 133 -16.54 14.08 -12.66
CA ILE A 133 -16.06 13.09 -11.68
C ILE A 133 -14.92 12.26 -12.29
N THR A 134 -13.85 12.10 -11.53
CA THR A 134 -12.75 11.17 -11.81
C THR A 134 -12.59 10.28 -10.59
N SER A 135 -12.88 8.99 -10.75
CA SER A 135 -12.88 8.01 -9.67
C SER A 135 -11.96 6.83 -10.01
N ALA A 136 -11.20 6.34 -9.04
CA ALA A 136 -10.40 5.12 -9.21
C ALA A 136 -11.22 3.84 -8.98
N GLY A 137 -12.30 3.94 -8.21
CA GLY A 137 -13.28 2.91 -7.93
C GLY A 137 -14.68 3.33 -8.40
N ASP A 138 -15.66 3.27 -7.51
CA ASP A 138 -17.08 3.34 -7.84
C ASP A 138 -17.63 4.77 -7.80
N VAL A 139 -18.68 5.02 -8.59
CA VAL A 139 -19.48 6.26 -8.55
C VAL A 139 -20.94 5.90 -8.39
N ARG A 140 -21.56 6.34 -7.29
CA ARG A 140 -22.98 6.12 -6.97
C ARG A 140 -23.68 7.47 -6.79
N ILE A 141 -24.72 7.74 -7.58
CA ILE A 141 -25.54 8.96 -7.42
C ILE A 141 -27.01 8.56 -7.33
N SER A 142 -27.70 8.98 -6.28
CA SER A 142 -29.11 8.67 -6.05
C SER A 142 -29.93 9.92 -5.73
N GLY A 143 -31.00 10.14 -6.50
CA GLY A 143 -31.88 11.32 -6.39
C GLY A 143 -33.09 11.16 -5.48
N ASN A 144 -33.38 9.94 -4.99
CA ASN A 144 -34.33 9.53 -3.93
C ASN A 144 -34.93 8.14 -4.27
N LEU A 145 -34.89 7.21 -3.31
CA LEU A 145 -35.15 5.77 -3.48
C LEU A 145 -36.64 5.33 -3.38
N ASP A 146 -37.61 6.25 -3.37
CA ASP A 146 -39.03 5.85 -3.21
C ASP A 146 -39.66 5.35 -4.52
N TYR A 147 -39.35 4.11 -4.89
CA TYR A 147 -39.95 3.38 -6.01
C TYR A 147 -41.46 3.12 -5.86
N ASN A 148 -42.04 3.31 -4.66
CA ASN A 148 -43.46 3.08 -4.43
C ASN A 148 -44.32 4.30 -4.73
N ASN A 149 -43.69 5.47 -4.95
CA ASN A 149 -44.39 6.73 -5.12
C ASN A 149 -44.07 7.39 -6.47
N ILE A 150 -44.77 6.90 -7.50
CA ILE A 150 -44.71 7.35 -8.89
C ILE A 150 -45.09 8.84 -9.12
N SER A 151 -45.51 9.56 -8.08
CA SER A 151 -45.83 10.99 -8.16
C SER A 151 -44.63 11.90 -7.92
N LEU A 152 -43.50 11.32 -7.50
CA LEU A 152 -42.26 12.04 -7.19
C LEU A 152 -41.26 11.85 -8.33
N VAL A 153 -40.51 12.90 -8.65
CA VAL A 153 -39.49 12.87 -9.70
C VAL A 153 -38.14 12.62 -9.02
N ASN A 154 -37.54 11.44 -9.26
CA ASN A 154 -36.23 11.08 -8.71
C ASN A 154 -35.14 11.66 -9.63
N GLN A 155 -34.60 12.84 -9.30
CA GLN A 155 -33.62 13.55 -10.13
C GLN A 155 -32.21 13.38 -9.56
N ALA A 156 -31.29 12.81 -10.34
CA ALA A 156 -29.90 12.59 -9.90
C ALA A 156 -29.04 13.83 -10.20
N VAL A 157 -28.99 14.25 -11.47
CA VAL A 157 -28.19 15.40 -11.92
C VAL A 157 -29.03 16.25 -12.87
N GLU A 158 -29.18 17.53 -12.54
CA GLU A 158 -29.91 18.48 -13.39
C GLU A 158 -29.03 19.04 -14.54
N GLY A 159 -27.74 19.30 -14.28
CA GLY A 159 -26.76 19.61 -15.32
C GLY A 159 -26.26 18.38 -16.10
N LYS A 160 -25.17 18.57 -16.87
CA LYS A 160 -24.48 17.48 -17.58
C LYS A 160 -23.60 16.69 -16.61
N LEU A 161 -23.73 15.37 -16.63
CA LEU A 161 -22.82 14.46 -15.93
C LEU A 161 -21.64 14.06 -16.83
N THR A 162 -20.42 14.25 -16.37
CA THR A 162 -19.19 13.77 -17.00
C THR A 162 -18.42 12.90 -16.02
N VAL A 163 -18.21 11.62 -16.36
CA VAL A 163 -17.37 10.70 -15.59
C VAL A 163 -16.16 10.34 -16.44
N ASN A 164 -14.99 10.88 -16.09
CA ASN A 164 -13.76 10.73 -16.86
C ASN A 164 -13.16 9.32 -16.74
N SER A 165 -13.36 8.68 -15.59
CA SER A 165 -12.91 7.31 -15.27
C SER A 165 -13.65 6.83 -14.02
N ALA A 166 -14.07 5.56 -14.02
CA ALA A 166 -14.58 4.83 -12.86
C ALA A 166 -14.54 3.31 -13.15
N GLN A 167 -14.57 2.47 -12.12
CA GLN A 167 -14.83 1.04 -12.27
C GLN A 167 -16.32 0.83 -12.56
N ASP A 168 -17.16 1.03 -11.54
CA ASP A 168 -18.61 0.89 -11.65
C ASP A 168 -19.31 2.23 -11.46
N VAL A 169 -20.24 2.55 -12.37
CA VAL A 169 -21.09 3.73 -12.27
C VAL A 169 -22.54 3.29 -12.09
N SER A 170 -23.15 3.69 -10.98
CA SER A 170 -24.55 3.40 -10.66
C SER A 170 -25.30 4.69 -10.41
N ILE A 171 -26.23 5.03 -11.30
CA ILE A 171 -27.10 6.20 -11.17
C ILE A 171 -28.52 5.73 -10.93
N ASP A 172 -29.13 6.21 -9.85
CA ASP A 172 -30.53 6.02 -9.55
C ASP A 172 -31.23 7.38 -9.58
N GLY A 173 -31.81 7.72 -10.74
CA GLY A 173 -32.49 8.98 -10.98
C GLY A 173 -32.31 9.52 -12.40
N ILE A 174 -32.98 10.62 -12.69
CA ILE A 174 -32.97 11.30 -13.99
C ILE A 174 -31.66 12.10 -14.16
N LEU A 175 -31.07 11.98 -15.34
CA LEU A 175 -29.97 12.81 -15.84
C LEU A 175 -30.49 13.81 -16.89
N ASN A 176 -30.80 15.05 -16.47
CA ASN A 176 -31.50 16.03 -17.31
C ASN A 176 -30.61 16.68 -18.38
N GLY A 177 -29.34 16.93 -18.06
CA GLY A 177 -28.35 17.51 -18.98
C GLY A 177 -27.68 16.49 -19.91
N GLY A 178 -28.04 15.21 -19.80
CA GLY A 178 -27.34 14.11 -20.47
C GLY A 178 -26.06 13.69 -19.74
N ALA A 179 -25.36 12.72 -20.31
CA ALA A 179 -24.16 12.18 -19.69
C ALA A 179 -23.10 11.71 -20.68
N ASP A 180 -21.85 11.80 -20.23
CA ASP A 180 -20.64 11.34 -20.92
C ASP A 180 -19.81 10.54 -19.91
N ILE A 181 -19.79 9.21 -20.05
CA ILE A 181 -19.34 8.29 -18.99
C ILE A 181 -18.30 7.32 -19.53
N ASN A 182 -17.12 7.32 -18.92
CA ASN A 182 -16.08 6.32 -19.14
C ASN A 182 -15.96 5.41 -17.91
N CYS A 183 -16.34 4.14 -18.05
CA CYS A 183 -16.37 3.19 -16.94
C CYS A 183 -16.24 1.73 -17.41
N GLN A 184 -16.04 0.78 -16.48
CA GLN A 184 -16.10 -0.65 -16.79
C GLN A 184 -17.54 -1.17 -16.79
N THR A 185 -18.34 -0.81 -15.79
CA THR A 185 -19.77 -1.15 -15.78
C THR A 185 -20.66 0.07 -15.51
N LEU A 186 -21.81 0.09 -16.17
CA LEU A 186 -22.80 1.16 -16.05
C LEU A 186 -24.16 0.57 -15.69
N SER A 187 -24.74 1.03 -14.59
CA SER A 187 -26.12 0.79 -14.19
C SER A 187 -26.86 2.12 -14.08
N LEU A 188 -27.98 2.24 -14.80
CA LEU A 188 -28.84 3.41 -14.72
C LEU A 188 -30.26 2.95 -14.39
N ASN A 189 -30.83 3.44 -13.29
CA ASN A 189 -32.18 3.09 -12.87
C ASN A 189 -32.98 4.37 -12.63
N CYS A 190 -34.26 4.36 -12.96
CA CYS A 190 -35.13 5.49 -12.68
C CYS A 190 -36.56 5.01 -12.41
N GLY A 191 -37.04 5.26 -11.20
CA GLY A 191 -38.40 4.89 -10.77
C GLY A 191 -39.52 5.70 -11.44
N ASN A 192 -39.23 6.88 -11.98
CA ASN A 192 -40.19 7.76 -12.65
C ASN A 192 -39.48 8.81 -13.52
N GLY A 193 -39.92 8.98 -14.76
CA GLY A 193 -39.23 9.81 -15.77
C GLY A 193 -38.29 9.02 -16.68
N SER A 194 -37.71 9.71 -17.67
CA SER A 194 -36.63 9.13 -18.47
C SER A 194 -35.36 9.05 -17.65
N THR A 195 -34.58 7.98 -17.78
CA THR A 195 -33.30 7.88 -17.06
C THR A 195 -32.30 8.93 -17.56
N VAL A 196 -32.30 9.23 -18.87
CA VAL A 196 -31.47 10.29 -19.47
C VAL A 196 -32.33 11.13 -20.42
N SER A 197 -32.50 12.43 -20.18
CA SER A 197 -33.38 13.27 -21.03
C SER A 197 -32.83 13.56 -22.43
N GLY A 198 -31.53 13.37 -22.68
CA GLY A 198 -30.88 13.78 -23.92
C GLY A 198 -29.91 12.74 -24.48
N THR A 199 -28.63 13.10 -24.51
CA THR A 199 -27.57 12.20 -25.01
C THR A 199 -26.88 11.47 -23.86
N LEU A 200 -26.71 10.17 -24.03
CA LEU A 200 -25.82 9.33 -23.22
C LEU A 200 -24.68 8.85 -24.12
N THR A 201 -23.45 9.22 -23.80
CA THR A 201 -22.25 8.66 -24.41
C THR A 201 -21.56 7.77 -23.39
N VAL A 202 -21.24 6.53 -23.77
CA VAL A 202 -20.56 5.57 -22.91
C VAL A 202 -19.29 5.09 -23.59
N HIS A 203 -18.19 5.10 -22.83
CA HIS A 203 -16.86 4.72 -23.27
C HIS A 203 -16.37 3.46 -22.54
N ASN A 204 -15.74 2.54 -23.28
CA ASN A 204 -14.97 1.39 -22.76
C ASN A 204 -15.74 0.38 -21.88
N ALA A 205 -17.07 0.49 -21.79
CA ALA A 205 -17.86 -0.36 -20.90
C ALA A 205 -17.92 -1.83 -21.35
N GLN A 206 -17.82 -2.70 -20.36
CA GLN A 206 -17.96 -4.16 -20.44
C GLN A 206 -19.32 -4.66 -19.96
N LYS A 207 -20.16 -3.78 -19.45
CA LYS A 207 -21.56 -4.05 -19.15
C LYS A 207 -22.34 -2.75 -19.03
N ILE A 208 -23.47 -2.65 -19.72
CA ILE A 208 -24.38 -1.52 -19.60
C ILE A 208 -25.79 -2.05 -19.35
N GLN A 209 -26.41 -1.58 -18.27
CA GLN A 209 -27.79 -1.90 -17.94
C GLN A 209 -28.52 -0.62 -17.60
N ALA A 210 -29.62 -0.34 -18.28
CA ALA A 210 -30.45 0.79 -17.95
C ALA A 210 -31.94 0.44 -17.94
N THR A 211 -32.61 0.78 -16.85
CA THR A 211 -34.02 0.46 -16.62
C THR A 211 -34.80 1.72 -16.27
N ALA A 212 -35.92 1.94 -16.96
CA ALA A 212 -36.86 2.99 -16.64
C ALA A 212 -38.23 2.39 -16.24
N PHE A 213 -38.85 3.03 -15.25
CA PHE A 213 -40.20 2.73 -14.78
C PHE A 213 -41.15 3.90 -15.11
N ALA A 214 -41.16 4.33 -16.37
CA ALA A 214 -41.87 5.53 -16.76
C ALA A 214 -42.49 5.48 -18.16
N ILE A 215 -43.44 6.39 -18.40
CA ILE A 215 -44.08 6.60 -19.70
C ILE A 215 -43.16 7.26 -20.76
N TYR A 216 -41.94 7.64 -20.37
CA TYR A 216 -40.89 8.17 -21.23
C TYR A 216 -39.82 7.12 -21.45
N GLY A 217 -38.96 7.32 -22.46
CA GLY A 217 -37.91 6.34 -22.76
C GLY A 217 -36.86 6.24 -21.66
N VAL A 218 -36.06 5.17 -21.69
CA VAL A 218 -34.84 5.09 -20.85
C VAL A 218 -33.90 6.25 -21.21
N ILE A 219 -33.84 6.58 -22.50
CA ILE A 219 -33.14 7.75 -23.03
C ILE A 219 -34.11 8.57 -23.89
N GLY A 220 -34.22 9.87 -23.63
CA GLY A 220 -35.15 10.81 -24.25
C GLY A 220 -36.43 11.02 -23.44
N ASP A 221 -36.97 12.24 -23.51
CA ASP A 221 -38.15 12.68 -22.76
C ASP A 221 -39.16 13.44 -23.64
N ARG A 222 -40.18 14.06 -23.00
CA ARG A 222 -41.16 14.90 -23.69
C ARG A 222 -40.54 16.21 -24.18
N GLY A 223 -39.97 16.16 -25.38
CA GLY A 223 -39.46 17.33 -26.10
C GLY A 223 -37.99 17.22 -26.48
N LYS A 224 -37.26 16.24 -25.95
CA LYS A 224 -35.87 15.92 -26.33
C LYS A 224 -35.77 14.49 -26.82
N ALA A 225 -35.34 14.32 -28.08
CA ALA A 225 -35.06 13.01 -28.64
C ALA A 225 -33.85 12.37 -27.95
N GLY A 226 -33.96 11.08 -27.62
CA GLY A 226 -32.87 10.34 -27.00
C GLY A 226 -31.72 10.08 -27.98
N LYS A 227 -30.47 10.13 -27.50
CA LYS A 227 -29.32 9.65 -28.27
C LYS A 227 -28.43 8.77 -27.41
N LEU A 228 -28.21 7.53 -27.82
CA LEU A 228 -27.24 6.62 -27.21
C LEU A 228 -26.02 6.51 -28.12
N VAL A 229 -24.83 6.78 -27.58
CA VAL A 229 -23.54 6.59 -28.26
C VAL A 229 -22.71 5.58 -27.46
N LEU A 230 -22.32 4.49 -28.10
CA LEU A 230 -21.49 3.44 -27.54
C LEU A 230 -20.13 3.46 -28.25
N ASP A 231 -19.09 3.84 -27.53
CA ASP A 231 -17.76 4.10 -28.06
C ASP A 231 -16.73 3.17 -27.40
N HIS A 232 -16.06 2.32 -28.19
CA HIS A 232 -15.15 1.28 -27.68
C HIS A 232 -15.77 0.32 -26.62
N CYS A 233 -17.09 0.22 -26.56
CA CYS A 233 -17.78 -0.70 -25.65
C CYS A 233 -17.71 -2.14 -26.20
N THR A 234 -17.49 -3.10 -25.32
CA THR A 234 -17.31 -4.52 -25.69
C THR A 234 -18.25 -5.47 -24.96
N GLY A 235 -18.98 -4.96 -23.98
CA GLY A 235 -19.90 -5.73 -23.15
C GLY A 235 -21.36 -5.71 -23.58
N ALA A 236 -22.15 -6.63 -23.04
CA ALA A 236 -23.58 -6.63 -23.28
C ALA A 236 -24.23 -5.32 -22.82
N VAL A 237 -25.08 -4.75 -23.68
CA VAL A 237 -25.88 -3.56 -23.40
C VAL A 237 -27.34 -3.99 -23.33
N THR A 238 -28.03 -3.67 -22.24
CA THR A 238 -29.45 -3.95 -22.07
C THR A 238 -30.18 -2.68 -21.65
N LEU A 239 -31.17 -2.27 -22.44
CA LEU A 239 -32.08 -1.19 -22.09
C LEU A 239 -33.50 -1.74 -21.99
N CYS A 240 -34.18 -1.41 -20.90
CA CYS A 240 -35.54 -1.87 -20.62
C CYS A 240 -36.41 -0.72 -20.09
N ASN A 241 -37.50 -0.45 -20.81
CA ASN A 241 -38.61 0.33 -20.32
C ASN A 241 -39.73 -0.60 -19.88
N THR A 242 -39.98 -0.65 -18.59
CA THR A 242 -40.95 -1.57 -17.99
C THR A 242 -42.42 -1.18 -18.25
N TYR A 243 -42.68 0.06 -18.67
CA TYR A 243 -44.02 0.53 -19.06
C TYR A 243 -44.39 0.23 -20.51
N GLY A 244 -43.48 -0.37 -21.29
CA GLY A 244 -43.75 -0.78 -22.67
C GLY A 244 -43.64 0.35 -23.71
N TYR A 245 -43.12 1.52 -23.33
CA TYR A 245 -42.75 2.59 -24.27
C TYR A 245 -41.33 2.38 -24.82
N GLU A 246 -41.01 3.04 -25.93
CA GLU A 246 -39.70 3.02 -26.58
C GLU A 246 -38.55 3.22 -25.58
N ALA A 247 -37.52 2.37 -25.63
CA ALA A 247 -36.35 2.46 -24.77
C ALA A 247 -35.50 3.70 -25.10
N VAL A 248 -35.42 4.09 -26.38
CA VAL A 248 -34.82 5.36 -26.82
C VAL A 248 -35.88 6.19 -27.53
N GLN A 249 -36.50 7.11 -26.80
CA GLN A 249 -37.67 7.85 -27.25
C GLN A 249 -37.34 8.76 -28.43
N ALA A 250 -38.02 8.52 -29.57
CA ALA A 250 -37.85 9.24 -30.83
C ALA A 250 -36.37 9.46 -31.25
N GLY A 251 -35.51 8.50 -30.87
CA GLY A 251 -34.07 8.73 -30.80
C GLY A 251 -33.22 7.82 -31.68
N THR A 252 -31.91 7.90 -31.51
CA THR A 252 -30.93 7.14 -32.31
C THR A 252 -29.94 6.38 -31.42
N VAL A 253 -29.49 5.23 -31.91
CA VAL A 253 -28.42 4.43 -31.29
C VAL A 253 -27.23 4.39 -32.25
N GLU A 254 -26.06 4.82 -31.77
CA GLU A 254 -24.81 4.89 -32.51
C GLU A 254 -23.77 3.98 -31.83
N VAL A 255 -23.24 3.01 -32.57
CA VAL A 255 -22.14 2.14 -32.11
C VAL A 255 -20.90 2.45 -32.95
N ARG A 256 -19.78 2.80 -32.33
CA ARG A 256 -18.56 3.18 -33.03
C ARG A 256 -17.29 2.69 -32.34
N ASN A 257 -16.20 2.67 -33.11
CA ASN A 257 -14.86 2.29 -32.66
C ASN A 257 -14.79 0.92 -31.95
N LEU A 258 -15.49 -0.08 -32.50
CA LEU A 258 -15.39 -1.45 -31.99
C LEU A 258 -13.98 -2.02 -32.20
N PRO A 259 -13.45 -2.82 -31.26
CA PRO A 259 -12.19 -3.53 -31.48
C PRO A 259 -12.24 -4.39 -32.74
N THR A 260 -11.09 -4.53 -33.40
CA THR A 260 -10.98 -5.27 -34.66
C THR A 260 -11.43 -6.71 -34.47
N GLY A 261 -12.42 -7.15 -35.26
CA GLY A 261 -12.98 -8.50 -35.17
C GLY A 261 -14.24 -8.62 -34.30
N TYR A 262 -14.80 -7.53 -33.76
CA TYR A 262 -16.11 -7.56 -33.12
C TYR A 262 -17.21 -7.04 -34.06
N VAL A 263 -18.38 -7.68 -34.02
CA VAL A 263 -19.62 -7.24 -34.68
C VAL A 263 -20.70 -7.12 -33.62
N ALA A 264 -21.47 -6.03 -33.67
CA ALA A 264 -22.64 -5.84 -32.83
C ALA A 264 -23.85 -6.57 -33.41
N ARG A 265 -24.49 -7.41 -32.61
CA ARG A 265 -25.82 -7.98 -32.86
C ARG A 265 -26.85 -7.25 -32.02
N TYR A 266 -27.96 -6.91 -32.65
CA TYR A 266 -29.02 -6.11 -32.05
C TYR A 266 -30.26 -6.97 -31.87
N TYR A 267 -30.80 -7.03 -30.66
CA TYR A 267 -32.04 -7.73 -30.35
C TYR A 267 -33.04 -6.71 -29.81
N ALA A 268 -34.25 -6.65 -30.36
CA ALA A 268 -35.25 -5.67 -29.92
C ALA A 268 -36.66 -6.28 -29.90
N GLY A 269 -37.47 -5.87 -28.92
CA GLY A 269 -38.83 -6.37 -28.74
C GLY A 269 -39.60 -5.66 -27.62
N SER A 270 -40.83 -6.08 -27.38
CA SER A 270 -41.64 -5.61 -26.25
C SER A 270 -41.05 -6.02 -24.89
N SER A 271 -40.29 -7.11 -24.87
CA SER A 271 -39.65 -7.73 -23.71
C SER A 271 -38.47 -8.60 -24.17
N GLU A 272 -37.67 -9.09 -23.23
CA GLU A 272 -36.56 -10.02 -23.53
C GLU A 272 -37.04 -11.28 -24.27
N ALA A 273 -38.14 -11.88 -23.81
CA ALA A 273 -38.68 -13.11 -24.37
C ALA A 273 -39.26 -12.95 -25.79
N GLU A 274 -39.67 -11.73 -26.15
CA GLU A 274 -40.24 -11.40 -27.46
C GLU A 274 -39.24 -10.68 -28.38
N SER A 275 -37.99 -10.54 -27.95
CA SER A 275 -36.96 -9.84 -28.73
C SER A 275 -36.52 -10.67 -29.95
N THR A 276 -36.35 -9.99 -31.09
CA THR A 276 -35.84 -10.59 -32.33
C THR A 276 -34.62 -9.82 -32.84
N GLU A 277 -33.76 -10.50 -33.59
CA GLU A 277 -32.54 -9.90 -34.14
C GLU A 277 -32.86 -8.88 -35.25
N THR A 278 -32.25 -7.70 -35.20
CA THR A 278 -32.31 -6.66 -36.23
C THR A 278 -30.90 -6.30 -36.72
N GLN A 279 -30.81 -5.70 -37.92
CA GLN A 279 -29.54 -5.34 -38.57
C GLN A 279 -29.11 -3.90 -38.31
N ASP A 280 -30.03 -3.00 -37.97
CA ASP A 280 -29.76 -1.58 -37.69
C ASP A 280 -29.95 -1.27 -36.21
N ALA A 281 -28.95 -0.65 -35.58
CA ALA A 281 -29.02 -0.21 -34.19
C ALA A 281 -30.20 0.76 -33.94
N ASN A 282 -30.58 1.56 -34.93
CA ASN A 282 -31.70 2.50 -34.79
C ASN A 282 -33.06 1.82 -34.76
N ASP A 283 -33.17 0.57 -35.20
CA ASP A 283 -34.42 -0.18 -35.04
C ASP A 283 -34.70 -0.51 -33.57
N CYS A 284 -33.66 -0.64 -32.74
CA CYS A 284 -33.79 -0.81 -31.29
C CYS A 284 -34.53 0.36 -30.62
N ALA A 285 -34.43 1.57 -31.17
CA ALA A 285 -35.05 2.76 -30.59
C ALA A 285 -36.59 2.69 -30.57
N ARG A 286 -37.20 1.83 -31.39
CA ARG A 286 -38.67 1.71 -31.53
C ARG A 286 -39.33 0.76 -30.52
N TYR A 287 -38.51 0.04 -29.75
CA TYR A 287 -38.97 -1.04 -28.88
C TYR A 287 -38.70 -0.71 -27.42
N SER A 288 -39.50 -1.27 -26.51
CA SER A 288 -39.36 -1.07 -25.07
C SER A 288 -38.22 -1.86 -24.44
N TYR A 289 -37.76 -2.91 -25.11
CA TYR A 289 -36.60 -3.67 -24.71
C TYR A 289 -35.64 -3.80 -25.89
N PHE A 290 -34.35 -3.57 -25.65
CA PHE A 290 -33.33 -4.05 -26.57
C PHE A 290 -32.06 -4.49 -25.85
N ARG A 291 -31.35 -5.41 -26.52
CA ARG A 291 -30.05 -5.93 -26.12
C ARG A 291 -29.07 -5.80 -27.28
N ILE A 292 -27.87 -5.31 -27.01
CA ILE A 292 -26.76 -5.32 -27.96
C ILE A 292 -25.71 -6.28 -27.42
N GLU A 293 -25.32 -7.24 -28.25
CA GLU A 293 -24.24 -8.17 -27.96
C GLU A 293 -23.10 -7.94 -28.93
N TYR A 294 -21.88 -7.89 -28.41
CA TYR A 294 -20.69 -7.84 -29.24
C TYR A 294 -20.16 -9.25 -29.40
N VAL A 295 -20.38 -9.81 -30.59
CA VAL A 295 -19.87 -11.14 -30.95
C VAL A 295 -18.62 -10.98 -31.79
N ASN A 296 -17.65 -11.85 -31.59
CA ASN A 296 -16.58 -12.01 -32.56
C ASN A 296 -17.09 -13.00 -33.64
N PRO A 297 -17.41 -12.54 -34.86
CA PRO A 297 -18.12 -13.33 -35.87
C PRO A 297 -17.24 -14.36 -36.58
N SER A 298 -16.00 -14.59 -36.15
CA SER A 298 -15.11 -15.61 -36.73
C SER A 298 -15.79 -16.99 -36.78
N ASN A 299 -16.25 -17.40 -37.95
CA ASN A 299 -17.07 -18.59 -38.13
C ASN A 299 -16.29 -19.84 -38.53
N LYS A 300 -15.00 -19.69 -38.89
CA LYS A 300 -14.07 -20.80 -39.18
C LYS A 300 -12.86 -20.76 -38.26
N THR A 301 -12.29 -21.93 -38.05
CA THR A 301 -11.08 -22.15 -37.28
C THR A 301 -9.91 -22.46 -38.21
N LEU A 302 -8.78 -21.80 -37.99
CA LEU A 302 -7.50 -22.14 -38.58
C LEU A 302 -6.61 -22.68 -37.47
N THR A 303 -6.43 -24.00 -37.42
CA THR A 303 -5.57 -24.65 -36.43
C THR A 303 -4.18 -24.86 -37.01
N LEU A 304 -3.18 -24.22 -36.39
CA LEU A 304 -1.78 -24.29 -36.81
C LEU A 304 -0.96 -25.05 -35.77
N THR A 305 -0.21 -26.06 -36.21
CA THR A 305 0.76 -26.77 -35.35
C THR A 305 2.18 -26.50 -35.85
N ASN A 306 3.06 -26.08 -34.94
CA ASN A 306 4.43 -25.63 -35.27
C ASN A 306 4.44 -24.50 -36.31
N ALA A 307 3.48 -23.57 -36.24
CA ALA A 307 3.34 -22.44 -37.14
C ALA A 307 2.53 -21.30 -36.50
N LYS A 308 2.65 -20.09 -37.07
CA LYS A 308 1.94 -18.87 -36.64
C LYS A 308 1.29 -18.15 -37.81
N ALA A 309 0.19 -17.44 -37.54
CA ALA A 309 -0.52 -16.63 -38.53
C ALA A 309 -0.21 -15.14 -38.37
N TYR A 310 -0.28 -14.40 -39.48
CA TYR A 310 0.05 -12.99 -39.60
C TYR A 310 -1.00 -12.28 -40.46
N THR A 311 -1.22 -11.01 -40.17
CA THR A 311 -2.18 -10.17 -40.90
C THR A 311 -1.58 -9.56 -42.18
N ASP A 312 -0.25 -9.54 -42.29
CA ASP A 312 0.48 -8.93 -43.39
C ASP A 312 1.44 -9.90 -44.10
N ALA A 313 1.68 -9.65 -45.39
CA ALA A 313 2.58 -10.43 -46.22
C ALA A 313 4.07 -10.30 -45.84
N ALA A 314 4.43 -9.29 -45.02
CA ALA A 314 5.78 -9.16 -44.49
C ALA A 314 6.00 -10.00 -43.22
N TYR A 315 4.96 -10.66 -42.69
CA TYR A 315 4.98 -11.52 -41.51
C TYR A 315 5.50 -10.78 -40.27
N THR A 316 5.08 -9.52 -40.11
CA THR A 316 5.53 -8.63 -39.04
C THR A 316 4.52 -8.51 -37.91
N THR A 317 3.23 -8.57 -38.23
CA THR A 317 2.11 -8.43 -37.30
C THR A 317 1.44 -9.78 -37.11
N GLU A 318 1.74 -10.44 -35.99
CA GLU A 318 1.12 -11.73 -35.63
C GLU A 318 -0.39 -11.55 -35.39
N LEU A 319 -1.19 -12.53 -35.84
CA LEU A 319 -2.62 -12.54 -35.62
C LEU A 319 -2.91 -12.95 -34.15
N ILE A 320 -3.41 -12.02 -33.33
CA ILE A 320 -3.44 -12.17 -31.87
C ILE A 320 -4.72 -12.79 -31.29
N ASN A 321 -5.67 -13.21 -32.14
CA ASN A 321 -6.98 -13.73 -31.72
C ASN A 321 -7.02 -15.27 -31.54
N ALA A 322 -5.88 -15.87 -31.19
CA ALA A 322 -5.72 -17.32 -31.10
C ALA A 322 -5.81 -17.86 -29.67
N THR A 323 -6.24 -19.11 -29.54
CA THR A 323 -6.06 -19.91 -28.31
C THR A 323 -4.91 -20.89 -28.52
N SER A 324 -3.93 -20.93 -27.60
CA SER A 324 -2.76 -21.79 -27.72
C SER A 324 -2.72 -22.87 -26.65
N ALA A 325 -2.51 -24.13 -27.07
CA ALA A 325 -2.30 -25.27 -26.18
C ALA A 325 -1.32 -26.27 -26.81
N ASN A 326 -0.35 -26.77 -26.04
CA ASN A 326 0.58 -27.83 -26.43
C ASN A 326 1.29 -27.64 -27.81
N GLY A 327 1.72 -26.42 -28.14
CA GLY A 327 2.43 -26.13 -29.41
C GLY A 327 1.53 -25.98 -30.65
N THR A 328 0.22 -26.04 -30.45
CA THR A 328 -0.82 -25.77 -31.44
C THR A 328 -1.54 -24.46 -31.09
N SER A 329 -1.83 -23.64 -32.10
CA SER A 329 -2.60 -22.41 -31.97
C SER A 329 -3.81 -22.46 -32.88
N THR A 330 -4.99 -22.24 -32.32
CA THR A 330 -6.25 -22.17 -33.08
C THR A 330 -6.66 -20.72 -33.21
N TYR A 331 -6.67 -20.24 -34.45
CA TYR A 331 -7.08 -18.90 -34.83
C TYR A 331 -8.52 -18.93 -35.30
N HIS A 332 -9.18 -17.82 -35.06
CA HIS A 332 -10.57 -17.61 -35.41
C HIS A 332 -10.61 -16.63 -36.60
N VAL A 333 -11.06 -17.09 -37.77
CA VAL A 333 -10.92 -16.36 -39.04
C VAL A 333 -12.24 -16.37 -39.81
N ASP A 334 -12.61 -15.25 -40.44
CA ASP A 334 -13.82 -15.19 -41.27
C ASP A 334 -13.66 -16.06 -42.54
N GLU A 335 -14.74 -16.74 -42.93
CA GLU A 335 -14.82 -17.46 -44.20
C GLU A 335 -14.51 -16.55 -45.40
N GLY A 336 -13.58 -16.98 -46.26
CA GLY A 336 -13.08 -16.26 -47.43
C GLY A 336 -11.89 -15.32 -47.16
N LYS A 337 -11.45 -15.12 -45.91
CA LYS A 337 -10.27 -14.28 -45.61
C LYS A 337 -8.96 -14.96 -45.96
N THR A 338 -8.03 -14.18 -46.49
CA THR A 338 -6.65 -14.59 -46.70
C THR A 338 -5.78 -14.24 -45.48
N VAL A 339 -5.00 -15.21 -45.02
CA VAL A 339 -4.10 -15.16 -43.86
C VAL A 339 -2.70 -15.60 -44.29
N TYR A 340 -1.67 -14.96 -43.73
CA TYR A 340 -0.27 -15.28 -44.02
C TYR A 340 0.28 -16.19 -42.92
N VAL A 341 0.75 -17.39 -43.26
CA VAL A 341 1.19 -18.39 -42.29
C VAL A 341 2.69 -18.64 -42.42
N LYS A 342 3.40 -18.71 -41.30
CA LYS A 342 4.83 -19.00 -41.22
C LYS A 342 5.09 -20.18 -40.28
N ALA A 343 5.87 -21.16 -40.73
CA ALA A 343 6.32 -22.28 -39.92
C ALA A 343 7.25 -21.83 -38.77
N VAL A 344 7.16 -22.50 -37.62
CA VAL A 344 7.94 -22.26 -36.40
C VAL A 344 8.51 -23.59 -35.91
N ALA A 345 9.82 -23.68 -35.75
CA ALA A 345 10.48 -24.92 -35.32
C ALA A 345 10.13 -25.26 -33.85
N PRO A 346 10.00 -26.55 -33.50
CA PRO A 346 9.67 -26.99 -32.13
C PRO A 346 10.82 -26.85 -31.11
N GLY A 347 11.96 -26.27 -31.51
CA GLY A 347 13.13 -26.00 -30.65
C GLY A 347 14.30 -25.43 -31.45
N GLU A 348 15.35 -24.95 -30.78
CA GLU A 348 16.51 -24.34 -31.43
C GLU A 348 17.43 -25.36 -32.12
N GLY A 349 17.70 -25.16 -33.41
CA GLY A 349 18.91 -25.66 -34.09
C GLY A 349 18.96 -27.10 -34.63
N GLN A 350 17.94 -27.96 -34.43
CA GLN A 350 18.01 -29.38 -34.84
C GLN A 350 17.09 -29.79 -36.01
N TRP A 351 16.27 -28.86 -36.51
CA TRP A 351 15.18 -29.18 -37.43
C TRP A 351 15.39 -28.55 -38.81
N LYS A 352 15.01 -29.27 -39.86
CA LYS A 352 14.85 -28.75 -41.23
C LYS A 352 13.38 -28.79 -41.57
N PHE A 353 12.87 -27.72 -42.17
CA PHE A 353 11.48 -27.70 -42.64
C PHE A 353 11.30 -28.78 -43.71
N GLY A 354 10.39 -29.71 -43.44
CA GLY A 354 10.12 -30.89 -44.26
C GLY A 354 8.89 -30.73 -45.15
N GLY A 355 8.35 -29.52 -45.27
CA GLY A 355 7.09 -29.22 -45.96
C GLY A 355 5.89 -29.13 -45.01
N TRP A 356 4.71 -28.86 -45.57
CA TRP A 356 3.45 -28.97 -44.84
C TRP A 356 2.92 -30.40 -44.96
N ILE A 357 2.34 -30.96 -43.89
CA ILE A 357 1.78 -32.32 -43.93
C ILE A 357 0.56 -32.36 -44.83
N ASP A 358 -0.26 -31.33 -44.74
CA ASP A 358 -1.59 -31.29 -45.35
C ASP A 358 -1.58 -30.63 -46.74
N ARG A 359 -0.40 -30.26 -47.25
CA ARG A 359 -0.26 -29.59 -48.56
C ARG A 359 1.10 -29.85 -49.23
N GLU A 360 1.16 -29.66 -50.55
CA GLU A 360 2.38 -29.91 -51.36
C GLU A 360 3.39 -28.75 -51.35
N GLU A 361 3.09 -27.64 -50.67
CA GLU A 361 3.95 -26.47 -50.59
C GLU A 361 5.25 -26.77 -49.82
N THR A 362 6.37 -26.36 -50.43
CA THR A 362 7.73 -26.55 -49.88
C THR A 362 8.28 -25.32 -49.16
N SER A 363 7.53 -24.21 -49.16
CA SER A 363 7.90 -22.95 -48.52
C SER A 363 7.49 -22.91 -47.04
N GLU A 364 8.38 -22.43 -46.18
CA GLU A 364 8.09 -22.14 -44.76
C GLU A 364 7.04 -21.03 -44.58
N LYS A 365 6.86 -20.20 -45.60
CA LYS A 365 5.90 -19.11 -45.66
C LYS A 365 4.85 -19.42 -46.72
N ILE A 366 3.59 -19.47 -46.31
CA ILE A 366 2.46 -19.74 -47.19
C ILE A 366 1.38 -18.67 -47.02
N THR A 367 0.48 -18.60 -47.99
CA THR A 367 -0.71 -17.76 -47.98
C THR A 367 -1.93 -18.66 -48.03
N VAL A 368 -2.89 -18.45 -47.14
CA VAL A 368 -4.02 -19.36 -46.93
C VAL A 368 -5.31 -18.56 -46.97
N THR A 369 -6.23 -18.91 -47.85
CA THR A 369 -7.61 -18.41 -47.80
C THR A 369 -8.47 -19.40 -47.02
N VAL A 370 -9.05 -18.96 -45.90
CA VAL A 370 -9.83 -19.80 -44.99
C VAL A 370 -11.27 -19.90 -45.49
N THR A 371 -11.63 -20.97 -46.20
CA THR A 371 -13.00 -21.19 -46.70
C THR A 371 -13.79 -22.20 -45.88
N GLU A 372 -13.12 -22.96 -45.02
CA GLU A 372 -13.69 -23.95 -44.11
C GLU A 372 -12.83 -24.05 -42.86
N ASP A 373 -13.16 -24.93 -41.91
CA ASP A 373 -12.26 -25.22 -40.78
C ASP A 373 -10.99 -25.91 -41.31
N MET A 374 -9.84 -25.27 -41.12
CA MET A 374 -8.57 -25.73 -41.67
C MET A 374 -7.63 -26.14 -40.55
N THR A 375 -6.89 -27.23 -40.76
CA THR A 375 -5.74 -27.60 -39.94
C THR A 375 -4.51 -27.65 -40.82
N LEU A 376 -3.41 -27.00 -40.38
CA LEU A 376 -2.13 -27.01 -41.08
C LEU A 376 -1.02 -27.38 -40.10
N THR A 377 -0.28 -28.43 -40.45
CA THR A 377 0.85 -28.88 -39.66
C THR A 377 2.15 -28.69 -40.42
N ALA A 378 3.07 -27.90 -39.85
CA ALA A 378 4.43 -27.79 -40.36
C ALA A 378 5.21 -29.06 -39.97
N LYS A 379 5.69 -29.79 -40.98
CA LYS A 379 6.56 -30.95 -40.77
C LYS A 379 7.98 -30.48 -40.56
N TRP A 380 8.61 -30.96 -39.50
CA TRP A 380 10.02 -30.75 -39.23
C TRP A 380 10.72 -32.11 -39.28
N VAL A 381 11.77 -32.22 -40.08
CA VAL A 381 12.63 -33.40 -40.14
C VAL A 381 13.92 -33.12 -39.39
N GLU A 382 14.38 -34.09 -38.63
CA GLU A 382 15.63 -33.97 -37.87
C GLU A 382 16.80 -33.83 -38.85
N ARG A 383 17.66 -32.83 -38.64
CA ARG A 383 18.88 -32.67 -39.43
C ARG A 383 19.85 -33.79 -39.03
N THR A 384 20.27 -34.62 -39.98
CA THR A 384 21.43 -35.51 -39.75
C THR A 384 22.68 -34.63 -39.74
N THR A 385 23.08 -34.23 -38.53
CA THR A 385 24.27 -33.43 -38.30
C THR A 385 25.37 -34.30 -37.74
N HIS A 386 26.59 -34.00 -38.16
CA HIS A 386 27.80 -34.55 -37.60
C HIS A 386 28.53 -33.45 -36.84
N THR A 387 29.19 -33.86 -35.77
CA THR A 387 30.00 -32.98 -34.94
C THR A 387 31.37 -32.81 -35.58
N LEU A 388 31.68 -31.60 -36.04
CA LEU A 388 33.04 -31.20 -36.41
C LEU A 388 33.64 -30.45 -35.23
N THR A 389 34.63 -31.04 -34.56
CA THR A 389 35.36 -30.37 -33.48
C THR A 389 36.68 -29.84 -34.04
N LEU A 390 36.82 -28.53 -34.08
CA LEU A 390 38.07 -27.87 -34.43
C LEU A 390 38.80 -27.46 -33.16
N LYS A 391 40.12 -27.46 -33.17
CA LYS A 391 40.96 -26.86 -32.13
C LYS A 391 41.96 -25.93 -32.80
N TYR A 392 42.03 -24.68 -32.34
CA TYR A 392 42.87 -23.63 -32.93
C TYR A 392 42.60 -23.43 -34.42
N ALA A 393 41.31 -23.45 -34.80
CA ALA A 393 40.88 -23.37 -36.19
C ALA A 393 39.40 -22.97 -36.30
N GLU A 394 39.05 -22.41 -37.46
CA GLU A 394 37.72 -21.90 -37.79
C GLU A 394 37.18 -22.52 -39.07
N ALA A 395 35.87 -22.75 -39.14
CA ALA A 395 35.20 -23.29 -40.33
C ALA A 395 34.50 -22.19 -41.14
N TYR A 396 34.53 -22.31 -42.47
CA TYR A 396 33.91 -21.40 -43.43
C TYR A 396 33.07 -22.19 -44.44
N GLU A 397 31.93 -21.63 -44.80
CA GLU A 397 31.11 -22.06 -45.95
C GLU A 397 31.26 -21.01 -47.06
N GLY A 398 32.05 -21.33 -48.09
CA GLY A 398 32.53 -20.33 -49.04
C GLY A 398 33.37 -19.26 -48.33
N GLU A 399 32.98 -17.99 -48.45
CA GLU A 399 33.64 -16.88 -47.75
C GLU A 399 33.05 -16.58 -46.36
N THR A 400 31.93 -17.22 -46.00
CA THR A 400 31.20 -16.93 -44.74
C THR A 400 31.73 -17.79 -43.60
N LYS A 401 32.18 -17.15 -42.52
CA LYS A 401 32.60 -17.83 -41.29
C LYS A 401 31.39 -18.50 -40.61
N LEU A 402 31.52 -19.78 -40.26
CA LEU A 402 30.50 -20.49 -39.49
C LEU A 402 30.63 -20.14 -38.00
N VAL A 403 29.48 -20.02 -37.33
CA VAL A 403 29.42 -19.83 -35.88
C VAL A 403 29.32 -21.20 -35.22
N GLY A 404 30.31 -21.56 -34.41
CA GLY A 404 30.34 -22.80 -33.64
C GLY A 404 30.26 -22.55 -32.13
N THR A 405 30.01 -23.60 -31.37
CA THR A 405 30.01 -23.54 -29.91
C THR A 405 31.45 -23.64 -29.41
N ALA A 406 31.94 -22.58 -28.76
CA ALA A 406 33.25 -22.61 -28.11
C ALA A 406 33.26 -23.70 -27.03
N GLY A 407 34.30 -24.53 -27.03
CA GLY A 407 34.60 -25.51 -25.99
C GLY A 407 35.90 -25.14 -25.29
N GLU A 408 36.29 -25.95 -24.31
CA GLU A 408 37.52 -25.73 -23.54
C GLU A 408 38.78 -25.78 -24.43
N ASN A 409 39.84 -25.07 -24.02
CA ASN A 409 41.16 -25.09 -24.65
C ASN A 409 41.20 -24.70 -26.15
N GLY A 410 40.46 -23.67 -26.55
CA GLY A 410 40.46 -23.17 -27.94
C GLY A 410 39.82 -24.15 -28.93
N THR A 411 38.97 -25.04 -28.43
CA THR A 411 38.15 -25.92 -29.27
C THR A 411 36.88 -25.18 -29.67
N THR A 412 36.37 -25.46 -30.86
CA THR A 412 35.08 -24.99 -31.32
C THR A 412 34.39 -26.15 -32.01
N THR A 413 33.19 -26.45 -31.53
CA THR A 413 32.38 -27.53 -32.05
C THR A 413 31.30 -26.98 -32.96
N TYR A 414 31.22 -27.52 -34.17
CA TYR A 414 30.25 -27.16 -35.18
C TYR A 414 29.31 -28.35 -35.38
N LYS A 415 28.00 -28.10 -35.36
CA LYS A 415 27.03 -29.05 -35.88
C LYS A 415 26.90 -28.81 -37.38
N VAL A 416 27.44 -29.71 -38.17
CA VAL A 416 27.50 -29.59 -39.64
C VAL A 416 26.58 -30.62 -40.26
N GLU A 417 25.81 -30.23 -41.27
CA GLU A 417 24.97 -31.18 -42.01
C GLU A 417 25.82 -32.25 -42.70
N ASN A 418 25.37 -33.50 -42.63
CA ASN A 418 26.05 -34.62 -43.26
C ASN A 418 26.22 -34.40 -44.77
N GLY A 419 27.45 -34.58 -45.30
CA GLY A 419 27.75 -34.36 -46.72
C GLY A 419 28.29 -32.98 -47.06
N LYS A 420 28.32 -32.05 -46.11
CA LYS A 420 28.69 -30.65 -46.37
C LYS A 420 30.21 -30.48 -46.46
N GLU A 421 30.66 -29.75 -47.47
CA GLU A 421 32.06 -29.38 -47.68
C GLU A 421 32.34 -28.01 -47.07
N LEU A 422 33.40 -27.90 -46.26
CA LEU A 422 33.79 -26.70 -45.52
C LEU A 422 35.27 -26.37 -45.73
N THR A 423 35.60 -25.08 -45.73
CA THR A 423 36.98 -24.61 -45.67
C THR A 423 37.37 -24.37 -44.21
N ILE A 424 38.43 -25.02 -43.75
CA ILE A 424 38.94 -24.91 -42.37
C ILE A 424 40.22 -24.09 -42.40
N LYS A 425 40.28 -23.02 -41.59
CA LYS A 425 41.44 -22.13 -41.47
C LYS A 425 42.06 -22.27 -40.09
N ALA A 426 43.37 -22.45 -40.01
CA ALA A 426 44.10 -22.48 -38.74
C ALA A 426 44.11 -21.10 -38.08
N VAL A 427 43.93 -21.05 -36.77
CA VAL A 427 43.93 -19.83 -35.94
C VAL A 427 44.83 -20.05 -34.74
N ALA A 428 45.75 -19.13 -34.49
CA ALA A 428 46.69 -19.27 -33.37
C ALA A 428 45.96 -19.35 -32.01
N PRO A 429 46.49 -20.09 -31.01
CA PRO A 429 45.88 -20.28 -29.70
C PRO A 429 45.64 -19.03 -28.84
N GLY A 430 46.15 -17.87 -29.25
CA GLY A 430 46.06 -16.59 -28.54
C GLY A 430 47.05 -15.58 -29.10
N GLU A 431 47.14 -14.40 -28.48
CA GLU A 431 48.12 -13.37 -28.86
C GLU A 431 49.57 -13.85 -28.56
N GLY A 432 50.49 -13.63 -29.51
CA GLY A 432 51.89 -14.09 -29.45
C GLY A 432 52.46 -14.52 -30.80
N GLN A 433 53.78 -14.72 -30.89
CA GLN A 433 54.40 -15.31 -32.07
C GLN A 433 54.22 -16.83 -32.04
N TRP A 434 53.38 -17.35 -32.92
CA TRP A 434 53.12 -18.79 -33.05
C TRP A 434 53.56 -19.27 -34.43
N THR A 435 54.18 -20.45 -34.50
CA THR A 435 54.50 -21.11 -35.78
C THR A 435 53.59 -22.32 -35.99
N PHE A 436 52.86 -22.34 -37.12
CA PHE A 436 52.02 -23.49 -37.52
C PHE A 436 52.88 -24.70 -37.89
N LYS A 437 52.50 -25.90 -37.44
CA LYS A 437 53.23 -27.16 -37.66
C LYS A 437 52.41 -28.25 -38.34
N GLY A 438 51.23 -27.93 -38.88
CA GLY A 438 50.34 -28.88 -39.55
C GLY A 438 49.15 -29.30 -38.69
N TRP A 439 48.38 -30.26 -39.17
CA TRP A 439 47.13 -30.70 -38.55
C TRP A 439 47.26 -32.07 -37.87
N THR A 440 46.51 -32.26 -36.79
CA THR A 440 46.17 -33.58 -36.26
C THR A 440 44.75 -33.94 -36.75
N GLY A 441 44.62 -35.04 -37.49
CA GLY A 441 43.36 -35.47 -38.11
C GLY A 441 43.24 -35.20 -39.63
N SER A 442 44.27 -34.59 -40.23
CA SER A 442 44.45 -34.44 -41.68
C SER A 442 45.93 -34.57 -42.03
N GLU A 443 46.25 -35.09 -43.22
CA GLU A 443 47.63 -35.18 -43.74
C GLU A 443 48.09 -33.89 -44.46
N GLU A 444 47.17 -32.94 -44.64
CA GLU A 444 47.45 -31.66 -45.27
C GLU A 444 48.38 -30.79 -44.41
N THR A 445 49.25 -30.02 -45.07
CA THR A 445 50.26 -29.15 -44.42
C THR A 445 49.96 -27.67 -44.56
N SER A 446 48.88 -27.31 -45.27
CA SER A 446 48.44 -25.94 -45.47
C SER A 446 47.66 -25.42 -44.26
N GLU A 447 47.81 -24.13 -43.93
CA GLU A 447 47.01 -23.47 -42.88
C GLU A 447 45.51 -23.42 -43.21
N ASN A 448 45.16 -23.53 -44.50
CA ASN A 448 43.78 -23.63 -44.97
C ASN A 448 43.57 -24.98 -45.68
N ILE A 449 42.54 -25.73 -45.28
CA ILE A 449 42.21 -27.05 -45.83
C ILE A 449 40.72 -27.15 -46.16
N THR A 450 40.34 -28.05 -47.06
CA THR A 450 38.93 -28.33 -47.39
C THR A 450 38.53 -29.69 -46.85
N VAL A 451 37.37 -29.78 -46.20
CA VAL A 451 36.91 -30.97 -45.48
C VAL A 451 35.43 -31.23 -45.73
N THR A 452 35.09 -32.46 -46.13
CA THR A 452 33.69 -32.92 -46.22
C THR A 452 33.26 -33.65 -44.95
N VAL A 453 32.23 -33.16 -44.26
CA VAL A 453 31.78 -33.70 -42.98
C VAL A 453 30.73 -34.80 -43.18
N ASN A 454 31.21 -36.05 -43.27
CA ASN A 454 30.36 -37.25 -43.45
C ASN A 454 30.22 -38.13 -42.19
N LYS A 455 30.92 -37.75 -41.12
CA LYS A 455 30.93 -38.41 -39.81
C LYS A 455 31.42 -37.40 -38.77
N ASN A 456 31.26 -37.72 -37.49
CA ASN A 456 31.92 -36.94 -36.43
C ASN A 456 33.44 -36.96 -36.64
N MET A 457 34.06 -35.80 -36.61
CA MET A 457 35.50 -35.67 -36.85
C MET A 457 36.10 -34.54 -36.05
N THR A 458 37.37 -34.71 -35.70
CA THR A 458 38.14 -33.74 -34.91
C THR A 458 39.38 -33.34 -35.69
N LEU A 459 39.63 -32.04 -35.82
CA LEU A 459 40.83 -31.48 -36.44
C LEU A 459 41.48 -30.52 -35.46
N THR A 460 42.79 -30.65 -35.27
CA THR A 460 43.57 -29.76 -34.39
C THR A 460 44.70 -29.15 -35.19
N ALA A 461 44.74 -27.81 -35.27
CA ALA A 461 45.90 -27.10 -35.79
C ALA A 461 47.00 -27.12 -34.72
N ASN A 462 48.18 -27.61 -35.07
CA ASN A 462 49.31 -27.69 -34.16
C ASN A 462 50.16 -26.42 -34.26
N TRP A 463 50.38 -25.76 -33.12
CA TRP A 463 51.13 -24.51 -33.03
C TRP A 463 52.27 -24.64 -32.02
N VAL A 464 53.39 -23.97 -32.28
CA VAL A 464 54.52 -23.84 -31.34
C VAL A 464 54.65 -22.36 -30.95
N LYS A 465 54.60 -22.07 -29.64
CA LYS A 465 54.73 -20.72 -29.07
C LYS A 465 56.20 -20.28 -29.07
N GLU A 466 56.54 -19.17 -29.72
CA GLU A 466 57.74 -18.40 -29.36
C GLU A 466 57.43 -17.64 -28.07
N ILE A 467 58.33 -17.72 -27.07
CA ILE A 467 58.08 -17.22 -25.73
C ILE A 467 58.57 -15.76 -25.61
N PRO A 468 57.65 -14.80 -25.40
CA PRO A 468 57.87 -13.66 -24.52
C PRO A 468 56.96 -13.74 -23.26
N GLU A 469 57.34 -13.02 -22.19
CA GLU A 469 56.78 -13.06 -20.82
C GLU A 469 55.31 -12.57 -20.70
N PRO A 470 54.55 -12.93 -19.63
CA PRO A 470 53.10 -12.68 -19.54
C PRO A 470 52.74 -11.30 -18.96
N ASP A 471 51.58 -10.77 -19.37
CA ASP A 471 50.91 -9.58 -18.79
C ASP A 471 50.19 -9.91 -17.47
N GLU A 472 50.08 -8.91 -16.58
CA GLU A 472 49.49 -8.99 -15.24
C GLU A 472 47.96 -9.18 -15.26
N GLY A 473 47.43 -10.19 -14.54
CA GLY A 473 45.98 -10.41 -14.38
C GLY A 473 45.29 -9.29 -13.58
N VAL A 474 44.07 -8.92 -13.97
CA VAL A 474 43.29 -7.85 -13.31
C VAL A 474 42.80 -8.35 -11.94
N ASN A 475 43.14 -7.64 -10.86
CA ASN A 475 42.64 -7.89 -9.51
C ASN A 475 41.39 -7.04 -9.26
N TYR A 476 40.30 -7.66 -8.77
CA TYR A 476 39.02 -6.99 -8.52
C TYR A 476 38.88 -6.38 -7.11
N GLY A 477 39.94 -6.43 -6.29
CA GLY A 477 39.94 -5.87 -4.94
C GLY A 477 39.12 -6.68 -3.94
N ILE A 478 38.82 -7.95 -4.23
CA ILE A 478 38.03 -8.85 -3.38
C ILE A 478 38.92 -9.99 -2.88
N LYS A 479 38.87 -10.26 -1.58
CA LYS A 479 39.51 -11.41 -0.93
C LYS A 479 38.48 -12.29 -0.25
N VAL A 480 38.54 -13.60 -0.51
CA VAL A 480 37.67 -14.57 0.17
C VAL A 480 38.50 -15.58 0.96
N THR A 481 38.11 -15.82 2.21
CA THR A 481 38.71 -16.84 3.07
C THR A 481 37.63 -17.83 3.53
N ILE A 482 37.88 -19.13 3.32
CA ILE A 482 36.98 -20.21 3.78
C ILE A 482 37.71 -21.11 4.78
N GLY A 483 37.11 -21.33 5.94
CA GLY A 483 37.69 -22.10 7.03
C GLY A 483 38.96 -21.46 7.60
N ASN A 484 40.02 -22.27 7.72
CA ASN A 484 41.35 -21.83 8.15
C ASN A 484 42.35 -21.78 6.98
N ASN A 485 41.85 -21.74 5.75
CA ASN A 485 42.70 -21.69 4.56
C ASN A 485 43.26 -20.27 4.34
N PRO A 486 44.34 -20.13 3.55
CA PRO A 486 44.81 -18.81 3.12
C PRO A 486 43.73 -18.03 2.34
N PRO A 487 43.69 -16.69 2.42
CA PRO A 487 42.80 -15.87 1.60
C PRO A 487 43.08 -16.05 0.11
N ILE A 488 42.01 -16.06 -0.69
CA ILE A 488 42.04 -16.15 -2.14
C ILE A 488 41.71 -14.76 -2.71
N GLU A 489 42.64 -14.19 -3.49
CA GLU A 489 42.41 -12.97 -4.26
C GLU A 489 41.53 -13.28 -5.47
N VAL A 490 40.49 -12.48 -5.70
CA VAL A 490 39.64 -12.64 -6.88
C VAL A 490 40.21 -11.79 -8.03
N THR A 491 40.51 -12.45 -9.13
CA THR A 491 41.13 -11.88 -10.32
C THR A 491 40.40 -12.32 -11.58
N SER A 492 40.72 -11.71 -12.73
CA SER A 492 40.19 -12.11 -14.03
C SER A 492 40.47 -13.57 -14.39
N GLU A 493 41.45 -14.22 -13.74
CA GLU A 493 41.80 -15.62 -14.00
C GLU A 493 40.91 -16.61 -13.24
N ASN A 494 40.39 -16.24 -12.06
CA ASN A 494 39.68 -17.17 -11.17
C ASN A 494 38.25 -16.73 -10.81
N CYS A 495 37.76 -15.57 -11.28
CA CYS A 495 36.45 -15.06 -10.91
C CYS A 495 35.29 -16.01 -11.24
N GLY A 496 35.40 -16.87 -12.26
CA GLY A 496 34.40 -17.91 -12.56
C GLY A 496 34.45 -19.14 -11.65
N HIS A 497 35.54 -19.35 -10.89
CA HIS A 497 35.82 -20.58 -10.14
C HIS A 497 36.71 -20.29 -8.91
N ILE A 498 36.26 -19.45 -7.98
CA ILE A 498 37.12 -18.87 -6.92
C ILE A 498 37.74 -19.96 -6.03
N LEU A 499 37.01 -21.04 -5.76
CA LEU A 499 37.48 -22.10 -4.86
C LEU A 499 38.39 -23.13 -5.53
N GLU A 500 38.31 -23.30 -6.85
CA GLU A 500 39.16 -24.09 -7.74
C GLU A 500 38.41 -24.36 -9.06
N VAL A 501 39.14 -24.62 -10.15
CA VAL A 501 38.55 -24.96 -11.46
C VAL A 501 37.64 -26.18 -11.34
N GLY A 502 36.37 -26.03 -11.75
CA GLY A 502 35.32 -27.05 -11.63
C GLY A 502 34.50 -26.99 -10.34
N ASN A 503 34.74 -26.01 -9.46
CA ASN A 503 33.95 -25.73 -8.27
C ASN A 503 33.26 -24.35 -8.36
N ASP A 504 32.13 -24.32 -9.06
CA ASP A 504 31.40 -23.09 -9.40
C ASP A 504 30.46 -22.63 -8.28
N LYS A 505 30.70 -23.11 -7.04
CA LYS A 505 29.88 -22.74 -5.89
C LYS A 505 30.10 -21.29 -5.47
N LEU A 506 31.26 -20.71 -5.77
CA LEU A 506 31.57 -19.33 -5.45
C LEU A 506 32.20 -18.67 -6.67
N THR A 507 31.53 -17.64 -7.19
CA THR A 507 31.90 -16.93 -8.41
C THR A 507 31.74 -15.43 -8.22
N TYR A 508 32.44 -14.66 -9.02
CA TYR A 508 32.31 -13.21 -9.13
C TYR A 508 32.06 -12.86 -10.60
N ASP A 509 31.03 -12.07 -10.83
CA ASP A 509 30.69 -11.53 -12.15
C ASP A 509 31.12 -10.05 -12.22
N PRO A 510 32.17 -9.72 -13.00
CA PRO A 510 32.64 -8.34 -13.15
C PRO A 510 31.64 -7.42 -13.86
N ASP A 511 30.73 -7.94 -14.70
CA ASP A 511 29.77 -7.10 -15.42
C ASP A 511 28.66 -6.61 -14.48
N THR A 512 28.29 -7.42 -13.50
CA THR A 512 27.25 -7.12 -12.50
C THR A 512 27.81 -6.77 -11.13
N HIS A 513 29.14 -6.77 -10.97
CA HIS A 513 29.85 -6.54 -9.70
C HIS A 513 29.32 -7.39 -8.54
N THR A 514 28.91 -8.63 -8.82
CA THR A 514 28.25 -9.49 -7.81
C THR A 514 29.09 -10.72 -7.49
N LEU A 515 29.42 -10.91 -6.21
CA LEU A 515 29.99 -12.14 -5.65
C LEU A 515 28.85 -13.10 -5.27
N THR A 516 28.71 -14.21 -6.00
CA THR A 516 27.65 -15.19 -5.79
C THR A 516 28.19 -16.48 -5.17
N GLY A 517 27.62 -16.88 -4.04
CA GLY A 517 27.87 -18.15 -3.36
C GLY A 517 26.63 -19.04 -3.33
N THR A 518 26.70 -20.25 -3.87
CA THR A 518 25.59 -21.22 -3.88
C THR A 518 26.00 -22.53 -3.19
N GLY A 519 25.31 -22.87 -2.10
CA GLY A 519 25.54 -24.07 -1.29
C GLY A 519 25.98 -23.74 0.13
N SER A 520 26.66 -24.71 0.76
CA SER A 520 27.14 -24.58 2.14
C SER A 520 28.64 -24.34 2.17
N PHE A 521 29.05 -23.31 2.90
CA PHE A 521 30.44 -22.93 3.14
C PHE A 521 30.80 -23.16 4.61
N GLY A 522 32.08 -23.35 4.93
CA GLY A 522 32.54 -23.28 6.32
C GLY A 522 32.50 -21.84 6.84
N LYS A 523 33.22 -21.55 7.94
CA LYS A 523 33.52 -20.15 8.34
C LYS A 523 33.99 -19.34 7.13
N MET A 524 33.38 -18.19 6.87
CA MET A 524 33.60 -17.43 5.65
C MET A 524 33.92 -15.97 5.97
N LYS A 525 34.93 -15.42 5.30
CA LYS A 525 35.27 -14.00 5.35
C LYS A 525 35.42 -13.45 3.94
N VAL A 526 34.73 -12.35 3.65
CA VAL A 526 34.79 -11.60 2.39
C VAL A 526 35.25 -10.18 2.69
N GLU A 527 36.35 -9.78 2.07
CA GLU A 527 36.96 -8.46 2.23
C GLU A 527 37.00 -7.77 0.87
N ILE A 528 36.27 -6.68 0.73
CA ILE A 528 36.21 -5.84 -0.48
C ILE A 528 36.91 -4.53 -0.14
N THR A 529 37.73 -4.05 -1.07
CA THR A 529 38.50 -2.82 -0.84
C THR A 529 37.60 -1.59 -1.01
N ASP A 530 37.65 -0.65 -0.06
CA ASP A 530 36.73 0.49 -0.01
C ASP A 530 36.89 1.49 -1.18
N ASP A 531 38.04 1.47 -1.87
CA ASP A 531 38.42 2.40 -2.94
C ASP A 531 38.01 1.96 -4.35
N LEU A 532 37.24 0.86 -4.47
CA LEU A 532 36.66 0.45 -5.74
C LEU A 532 35.66 1.50 -6.26
N GLU A 533 35.81 1.84 -7.55
CA GLU A 533 34.90 2.72 -8.29
C GLU A 533 33.51 2.08 -8.37
N ASP A 534 33.47 0.79 -8.73
CA ASP A 534 32.27 -0.01 -8.76
C ASP A 534 32.06 -0.77 -7.44
N LYS A 535 30.88 -0.62 -6.86
CA LYS A 535 30.55 -1.24 -5.58
C LYS A 535 30.10 -2.69 -5.77
N VAL A 536 30.49 -3.57 -4.84
CA VAL A 536 30.34 -5.02 -4.98
C VAL A 536 29.23 -5.57 -4.09
N ASP A 537 28.32 -6.33 -4.68
CA ASP A 537 27.26 -7.05 -3.96
C ASP A 537 27.72 -8.45 -3.55
N VAL A 538 27.26 -8.93 -2.39
CA VAL A 538 27.54 -10.28 -1.89
C VAL A 538 26.22 -11.04 -1.74
N VAL A 539 26.03 -12.08 -2.55
CA VAL A 539 24.82 -12.91 -2.58
C VAL A 539 25.15 -14.35 -2.25
N LEU A 540 24.79 -14.81 -1.06
CA LEU A 540 24.99 -16.17 -0.59
C LEU A 540 23.65 -16.90 -0.44
N SER A 541 23.57 -18.13 -0.94
CA SER A 541 22.33 -18.90 -0.85
C SER A 541 22.51 -20.40 -0.70
N ASN A 542 21.56 -21.05 -0.03
CA ASN A 542 21.51 -22.50 0.04
C ASN A 542 20.07 -23.02 0.10
N ALA A 543 19.68 -23.84 -0.88
CA ALA A 543 18.34 -24.41 -0.96
C ALA A 543 18.07 -25.51 0.09
N ASN A 544 19.12 -26.06 0.73
CA ASN A 544 18.96 -27.08 1.75
C ASN A 544 20.12 -27.05 2.76
N GLY A 545 19.86 -26.49 3.94
CA GLY A 545 20.79 -26.40 5.06
C GLY A 545 21.46 -25.04 5.21
N ALA A 546 22.47 -24.98 6.09
CA ALA A 546 23.20 -23.75 6.38
C ALA A 546 23.95 -23.22 5.16
N VAL A 547 23.89 -21.91 4.94
CA VAL A 547 24.69 -21.19 3.94
C VAL A 547 26.13 -21.10 4.44
N VAL A 548 26.32 -20.73 5.71
CA VAL A 548 27.62 -20.65 6.38
C VAL A 548 27.59 -21.50 7.65
N ASN A 549 28.31 -22.61 7.63
CA ASN A 549 28.53 -23.46 8.79
C ASN A 549 29.74 -22.95 9.58
N GLY A 550 29.52 -21.85 10.30
CA GLY A 550 30.50 -21.11 11.09
C GLY A 550 30.14 -19.64 11.15
N SER A 551 31.13 -18.79 11.44
CA SER A 551 30.96 -17.33 11.40
C SER A 551 31.04 -16.78 9.98
N LEU A 552 30.30 -15.71 9.71
CA LEU A 552 30.36 -14.92 8.49
C LEU A 552 30.97 -13.54 8.79
N THR A 553 31.92 -13.10 7.99
CA THR A 553 32.40 -11.72 8.01
C THR A 553 32.35 -11.15 6.59
N VAL A 554 31.70 -10.00 6.39
CA VAL A 554 31.66 -9.29 5.11
C VAL A 554 32.04 -7.84 5.35
N THR A 555 32.97 -7.30 4.59
CA THR A 555 33.45 -5.90 4.72
C THR A 555 33.58 -5.25 3.36
N GLY A 556 33.17 -3.98 3.25
CA GLY A 556 33.30 -3.17 2.02
C GLY A 556 32.25 -3.46 0.94
N ALA A 557 31.20 -4.23 1.25
CA ALA A 557 30.14 -4.55 0.29
C ALA A 557 29.17 -3.38 0.07
N GLN A 558 28.51 -3.37 -1.08
CA GLN A 558 27.32 -2.53 -1.32
C GLN A 558 26.13 -3.17 -0.64
N ASP A 559 25.60 -4.26 -1.20
CA ASP A 559 24.50 -5.02 -0.61
C ASP A 559 24.96 -6.42 -0.16
N VAL A 560 24.35 -6.94 0.90
CA VAL A 560 24.62 -8.30 1.40
C VAL A 560 23.32 -9.07 1.53
N LYS A 561 23.21 -10.15 0.76
CA LYS A 561 22.05 -11.03 0.74
C LYS A 561 22.42 -12.45 1.13
N VAL A 562 21.80 -12.99 2.18
CA VAL A 562 21.98 -14.37 2.65
C VAL A 562 20.61 -15.04 2.74
N THR A 563 20.30 -15.94 1.81
CA THR A 563 18.95 -16.57 1.75
C THR A 563 19.01 -18.08 1.69
N GLY A 564 18.09 -18.77 2.34
CA GLY A 564 18.07 -20.23 2.21
C GLY A 564 16.92 -20.92 2.93
N VAL A 565 16.98 -22.25 2.91
CA VAL A 565 16.02 -23.13 3.59
C VAL A 565 16.80 -24.02 4.55
N SER A 566 16.91 -23.60 5.81
CA SER A 566 17.63 -24.32 6.85
C SER A 566 16.72 -24.70 8.01
N SER A 567 16.85 -25.94 8.48
CA SER A 567 16.18 -26.43 9.70
C SER A 567 16.98 -26.18 10.99
N THR A 568 18.22 -25.67 10.85
CA THR A 568 19.11 -25.33 11.96
C THR A 568 19.34 -23.83 12.06
N ALA A 569 20.20 -23.28 11.19
CA ALA A 569 20.40 -21.85 10.95
C ALA A 569 20.93 -21.58 9.53
N LEU A 570 20.80 -20.37 8.99
CA LEU A 570 21.53 -20.00 7.75
C LEU A 570 23.01 -19.81 8.02
N ILE A 571 23.32 -19.15 9.13
CA ILE A 571 24.67 -18.93 9.64
C ILE A 571 24.71 -19.51 11.05
N THR A 572 25.56 -20.52 11.29
CA THR A 572 25.54 -21.24 12.58
C THR A 572 26.31 -20.55 13.70
N GLY A 573 27.24 -19.64 13.38
CA GLY A 573 27.98 -18.82 14.35
C GLY A 573 27.67 -17.32 14.22
N ASP A 574 28.62 -16.46 14.64
CA ASP A 574 28.48 -14.99 14.56
C ASP A 574 28.48 -14.45 13.12
N ALA A 575 27.84 -13.30 12.90
CA ALA A 575 27.88 -12.56 11.65
C ALA A 575 28.33 -11.12 11.89
N THR A 576 29.39 -10.69 11.22
CA THR A 576 29.88 -9.30 11.22
C THR A 576 29.81 -8.75 9.80
N ILE A 577 28.99 -7.73 9.56
CA ILE A 577 28.77 -7.19 8.21
C ILE A 577 28.92 -5.68 8.21
N THR A 578 29.83 -5.19 7.37
CA THR A 578 29.98 -3.78 7.04
C THR A 578 29.64 -3.59 5.57
N CYS A 579 28.55 -2.88 5.29
CA CYS A 579 28.11 -2.58 3.92
C CYS A 579 27.46 -1.20 3.83
N ALA A 580 27.42 -0.61 2.64
CA ALA A 580 26.88 0.73 2.41
C ALA A 580 25.38 0.76 2.04
N GLY A 581 24.86 -0.36 1.51
CA GLY A 581 23.48 -0.55 1.10
C GLY A 581 22.76 -1.56 1.97
N ASP A 582 21.96 -2.42 1.35
CA ASP A 582 20.95 -3.22 2.03
C ASP A 582 21.48 -4.58 2.50
N ILE A 583 21.04 -5.01 3.69
CA ILE A 583 21.23 -6.35 4.21
C ILE A 583 19.89 -7.09 4.19
N LEU A 584 19.88 -8.25 3.53
CA LEU A 584 18.76 -9.19 3.58
C LEU A 584 19.25 -10.55 4.07
N MET A 585 18.71 -11.01 5.19
CA MET A 585 18.87 -12.39 5.65
C MET A 585 17.51 -13.07 5.77
N ASP A 586 17.25 -14.09 4.95
CA ASP A 586 15.92 -14.71 4.86
C ASP A 586 16.01 -16.23 4.92
N ASN A 587 15.55 -16.80 6.03
CA ASN A 587 15.41 -18.24 6.22
C ASN A 587 13.94 -18.66 6.15
N THR A 588 13.55 -19.27 5.03
CA THR A 588 12.21 -19.84 4.85
C THR A 588 12.15 -21.31 5.31
N GLY A 589 13.03 -21.69 6.23
CA GLY A 589 13.07 -23.00 6.86
C GLY A 589 12.76 -22.89 8.36
N SER A 590 12.58 -24.04 9.00
CA SER A 590 12.21 -24.08 10.43
C SER A 590 13.35 -23.74 11.40
N GLY A 591 14.54 -23.45 10.91
CA GLY A 591 15.69 -23.02 11.72
C GLY A 591 15.74 -21.51 11.95
N ASN A 592 16.79 -21.08 12.65
CA ASN A 592 17.09 -19.68 12.89
C ASN A 592 17.66 -19.02 11.63
N VAL A 593 17.79 -17.70 11.58
CA VAL A 593 18.67 -17.05 10.59
C VAL A 593 20.12 -17.14 11.08
N LEU A 594 20.34 -16.79 12.33
CA LEU A 594 21.67 -16.74 12.96
C LEU A 594 21.72 -17.55 14.25
N GLY A 595 22.76 -18.36 14.41
CA GLY A 595 23.06 -19.13 15.61
C GLY A 595 22.33 -20.49 15.69
N TYR A 596 23.06 -21.54 16.06
CA TYR A 596 22.49 -22.87 16.32
C TYR A 596 23.35 -23.65 17.32
N GLY A 597 22.78 -24.00 18.47
CA GLY A 597 23.47 -24.71 19.55
C GLY A 597 24.27 -23.75 20.44
N ASP A 598 25.23 -23.04 19.85
CA ASP A 598 25.90 -21.88 20.46
C ASP A 598 25.19 -20.57 20.05
N HIS A 599 25.38 -19.50 20.83
CA HIS A 599 24.83 -18.19 20.48
C HIS A 599 25.53 -17.63 19.22
N GLY A 600 24.75 -17.04 18.31
CA GLY A 600 25.26 -16.35 17.13
C GLY A 600 24.92 -14.87 17.20
N ASN A 601 25.93 -14.02 17.42
CA ASN A 601 25.75 -12.57 17.51
C ASN A 601 25.83 -11.93 16.12
N LEU A 602 24.98 -10.93 15.91
CA LEU A 602 24.98 -10.09 14.72
C LEU A 602 25.61 -8.73 15.05
N ASP A 603 26.58 -8.31 14.25
CA ASP A 603 27.18 -6.97 14.25
C ASP A 603 27.07 -6.40 12.83
N VAL A 604 26.28 -5.35 12.66
CA VAL A 604 26.06 -4.66 11.39
C VAL A 604 26.54 -3.22 11.51
N GLN A 605 27.32 -2.77 10.53
CA GLN A 605 27.88 -1.43 10.48
C GLN A 605 27.58 -0.75 9.14
N SER A 606 27.06 0.48 9.21
CA SER A 606 26.84 1.41 8.08
C SER A 606 25.78 1.01 7.04
N ALA A 607 24.93 0.02 7.32
CA ALA A 607 23.93 -0.44 6.35
C ALA A 607 22.86 0.64 6.05
N GLN A 608 22.28 0.61 4.86
CA GLN A 608 21.14 1.43 4.49
C GLN A 608 19.84 0.84 5.03
N ASN A 609 19.52 -0.42 4.75
CA ASN A 609 18.39 -1.12 5.36
C ASN A 609 18.83 -2.50 5.84
N VAL A 610 18.18 -3.03 6.88
CA VAL A 610 18.46 -4.37 7.43
C VAL A 610 17.15 -5.13 7.60
N THR A 611 17.01 -6.22 6.86
CA THR A 611 15.83 -7.08 6.88
C THR A 611 16.25 -8.51 7.24
N ILE A 612 15.71 -9.04 8.34
CA ILE A 612 16.08 -10.36 8.87
C ILE A 612 14.82 -11.15 9.16
N HIS A 613 14.53 -12.13 8.30
CA HIS A 613 13.28 -12.88 8.31
C HIS A 613 13.54 -14.36 8.64
N GLY A 614 12.85 -14.87 9.66
CA GLY A 614 12.88 -16.28 10.02
C GLY A 614 11.47 -16.86 10.09
N GLU A 615 11.24 -17.99 9.42
CA GLU A 615 10.00 -18.75 9.61
C GLU A 615 9.97 -19.37 11.02
N GLY A 616 11.09 -19.94 11.47
CA GLY A 616 11.24 -20.53 12.81
C GLY A 616 10.39 -21.80 13.00
N ARG A 617 10.54 -22.43 14.17
CA ARG A 617 9.82 -23.67 14.50
C ARG A 617 8.43 -23.36 15.00
N THR A 618 7.48 -24.23 14.67
CA THR A 618 6.12 -24.22 15.24
C THR A 618 6.05 -24.76 16.68
N SER A 619 7.20 -24.89 17.36
CA SER A 619 7.24 -25.35 18.75
C SER A 619 6.52 -24.36 19.65
N THR A 620 5.81 -24.86 20.66
CA THR A 620 5.22 -24.04 21.72
C THR A 620 6.18 -23.79 22.88
N ASP A 621 7.38 -24.38 22.84
CA ASP A 621 8.42 -24.10 23.82
C ASP A 621 8.99 -22.69 23.57
N GLU A 622 8.78 -21.84 24.55
CA GLU A 622 9.13 -20.42 24.55
C GLU A 622 10.60 -20.15 24.91
N ASP A 623 11.23 -21.13 25.57
CA ASP A 623 12.58 -21.02 26.14
C ASP A 623 13.62 -21.81 25.34
N GLY A 624 13.18 -22.47 24.26
CA GLY A 624 14.03 -23.24 23.36
C GLY A 624 14.76 -22.38 22.33
N ASN A 625 15.72 -22.97 21.61
CA ASN A 625 16.52 -22.32 20.55
C ASN A 625 15.70 -22.00 19.28
N ASN A 626 14.63 -21.22 19.43
CA ASN A 626 13.65 -20.90 18.38
C ASN A 626 13.55 -19.37 18.18
N TYR A 627 14.63 -18.78 17.68
CA TYR A 627 14.75 -17.33 17.49
C TYR A 627 15.27 -17.03 16.10
N THR A 628 14.79 -15.97 15.45
CA THR A 628 15.37 -15.51 14.18
C THR A 628 16.86 -15.24 14.37
N ILE A 629 17.24 -14.57 15.47
CA ILE A 629 18.62 -14.36 15.91
C ILE A 629 18.79 -15.01 17.29
N TYR A 630 19.51 -16.14 17.34
CA TYR A 630 19.81 -16.84 18.58
C TYR A 630 21.10 -16.28 19.23
N GLY A 631 21.09 -14.98 19.52
CA GLY A 631 22.20 -14.23 20.10
C GLY A 631 21.87 -12.74 20.13
N ARG A 632 22.89 -11.90 20.39
CA ARG A 632 22.75 -10.43 20.44
C ARG A 632 22.69 -9.86 19.02
N ALA A 633 21.92 -8.80 18.82
CA ALA A 633 21.92 -8.04 17.58
C ALA A 633 22.39 -6.59 17.83
N GLU A 634 23.50 -6.21 17.21
CA GLU A 634 24.00 -4.83 17.14
C GLU A 634 23.94 -4.35 15.70
N ILE A 635 23.17 -3.31 15.46
CA ILE A 635 22.83 -2.85 14.12
C ILE A 635 22.97 -1.32 14.06
N GLU A 636 23.99 -0.85 13.35
CA GLU A 636 24.06 0.53 12.88
C GLU A 636 23.49 0.59 11.45
N CYS A 637 22.34 1.24 11.31
CA CYS A 637 21.57 1.32 10.06
C CYS A 637 21.05 2.74 9.89
N SER A 638 21.11 3.31 8.68
CA SER A 638 20.61 4.66 8.40
C SER A 638 19.13 4.71 7.96
N GLY A 639 18.61 3.59 7.47
CA GLY A 639 17.23 3.40 7.02
C GLY A 639 16.50 2.42 7.93
N ASN A 640 15.74 1.50 7.36
CA ASN A 640 14.82 0.67 8.14
C ASN A 640 15.51 -0.59 8.70
N VAL A 641 15.14 -0.97 9.91
CA VAL A 641 15.49 -2.27 10.51
C VAL A 641 14.22 -3.07 10.72
N GLU A 642 14.13 -4.23 10.08
CA GLU A 642 13.02 -5.18 10.20
C GLU A 642 13.54 -6.55 10.62
N ILE A 643 13.08 -7.04 11.78
CA ILE A 643 13.38 -8.38 12.29
C ILE A 643 12.06 -9.10 12.52
N THR A 644 11.83 -10.19 11.79
CA THR A 644 10.58 -10.95 11.87
C THR A 644 10.79 -12.41 12.20
N SER A 645 9.90 -12.94 13.03
CA SER A 645 9.81 -14.36 13.36
C SER A 645 8.38 -14.85 13.23
N GLN A 646 8.12 -15.70 12.23
CA GLN A 646 6.76 -16.14 11.92
C GLN A 646 6.19 -17.06 13.01
N ASN A 647 7.01 -17.95 13.57
CA ASN A 647 6.57 -18.94 14.56
C ASN A 647 7.28 -18.82 15.92
N GLY A 648 8.52 -18.32 15.97
CA GLY A 648 9.36 -18.25 17.18
C GLY A 648 9.51 -16.83 17.74
N GLY A 649 10.60 -16.61 18.46
CA GLY A 649 11.02 -15.28 18.91
C GLY A 649 11.90 -14.56 17.88
N ALA A 650 12.11 -13.25 18.03
CA ALA A 650 12.94 -12.49 17.07
C ALA A 650 14.43 -12.49 17.48
N VAL A 651 14.74 -12.03 18.69
CA VAL A 651 16.12 -11.92 19.21
C VAL A 651 16.23 -12.54 20.61
N TRP A 652 17.23 -13.39 20.84
CA TRP A 652 17.41 -14.13 22.11
C TRP A 652 18.23 -13.39 23.19
N ASP A 653 19.12 -12.50 22.80
CA ASP A 653 19.89 -11.65 23.72
C ASP A 653 19.53 -10.17 23.39
N PRO A 654 20.04 -9.16 24.14
CA PRO A 654 19.63 -7.76 23.94
C PRO A 654 19.84 -7.25 22.52
N VAL A 655 19.00 -6.31 22.10
CA VAL A 655 19.09 -5.65 20.78
C VAL A 655 19.59 -4.22 20.92
N VAL A 656 20.60 -3.85 20.13
CA VAL A 656 21.14 -2.49 20.05
C VAL A 656 21.04 -1.99 18.61
N ILE A 657 20.17 -1.02 18.37
CA ILE A 657 19.97 -0.41 17.06
C ILE A 657 20.32 1.07 17.13
N THR A 658 21.14 1.55 16.19
CA THR A 658 21.56 2.95 16.14
C THR A 658 21.34 3.57 14.77
N LYS A 659 20.91 4.85 14.76
CA LYS A 659 20.71 5.71 13.58
C LYS A 659 19.56 5.30 12.64
N ALA A 660 18.74 4.32 13.01
CA ALA A 660 17.70 3.81 12.13
C ALA A 660 16.64 4.88 11.80
N ALA A 661 16.06 4.80 10.61
CA ALA A 661 14.88 5.56 10.22
C ALA A 661 13.63 4.97 10.86
N ASN A 662 13.39 3.67 10.75
CA ASN A 662 12.30 2.98 11.42
C ASN A 662 12.79 1.62 11.95
N VAL A 663 12.22 1.17 13.06
CA VAL A 663 12.53 -0.15 13.65
C VAL A 663 11.26 -0.95 13.84
N THR A 664 11.19 -2.12 13.21
CA THR A 664 10.10 -3.08 13.38
C THR A 664 10.66 -4.42 13.83
N ILE A 665 10.24 -4.88 15.00
CA ILE A 665 10.54 -6.23 15.51
C ILE A 665 9.21 -6.93 15.75
N THR A 666 8.93 -7.98 14.98
CA THR A 666 7.68 -8.74 15.09
C THR A 666 7.95 -10.21 15.32
N ALA A 667 7.35 -10.79 16.35
CA ALA A 667 7.48 -12.21 16.66
C ALA A 667 6.14 -12.85 17.03
N ASN A 668 6.02 -14.15 16.76
CA ASN A 668 4.90 -14.93 17.24
C ASN A 668 5.04 -15.31 18.73
N GLN A 669 6.28 -15.55 19.18
CA GLN A 669 6.66 -15.64 20.60
C GLN A 669 7.33 -14.31 21.04
N ARG A 670 8.34 -14.34 21.91
CA ARG A 670 8.99 -13.11 22.42
C ARG A 670 9.69 -12.33 21.32
N ALA A 671 9.46 -11.03 21.24
CA ALA A 671 10.19 -10.21 20.27
C ALA A 671 11.67 -10.10 20.68
N VAL A 672 11.95 -9.77 21.94
CA VAL A 672 13.32 -9.72 22.49
C VAL A 672 13.37 -10.42 23.84
N TRP A 673 14.29 -11.38 23.98
CA TRP A 673 14.63 -12.02 25.25
C TRP A 673 15.84 -11.32 25.87
N ASP A 674 15.62 -10.32 26.71
CA ASP A 674 16.71 -9.58 27.34
C ASP A 674 16.84 -10.01 28.81
N SER A 675 17.54 -11.11 29.08
CA SER A 675 17.72 -11.62 30.46
C SER A 675 19.15 -11.44 30.99
N ARG A 676 19.94 -10.56 30.38
CA ARG A 676 21.36 -10.37 30.72
C ARG A 676 21.48 -9.14 31.62
N SER A 677 21.69 -9.35 32.92
CA SER A 677 21.76 -8.27 33.93
C SER A 677 22.84 -7.18 33.74
N TYR A 678 23.68 -7.27 32.70
CA TYR A 678 24.78 -6.34 32.40
C TYR A 678 24.71 -5.76 30.98
N LEU A 679 23.67 -6.07 30.20
CA LEU A 679 23.46 -5.56 28.86
C LEU A 679 21.99 -5.21 28.71
N ASP A 680 21.71 -4.01 28.19
CA ASP A 680 20.35 -3.50 28.02
C ASP A 680 20.03 -3.32 26.54
N SER A 681 18.78 -3.55 26.17
CA SER A 681 18.28 -3.26 24.83
C SER A 681 18.18 -1.75 24.61
N SER A 682 18.71 -1.25 23.50
CA SER A 682 18.65 0.17 23.15
C SER A 682 18.36 0.40 21.68
N ILE A 683 17.46 1.34 21.40
CA ILE A 683 17.05 1.70 20.05
C ILE A 683 17.16 3.23 19.92
N ASN A 684 18.06 3.68 19.06
CA ASN A 684 18.13 5.05 18.59
C ASN A 684 17.60 5.09 17.15
N CYS A 685 16.38 5.61 17.02
CA CYS A 685 15.59 5.66 15.80
C CYS A 685 15.17 7.11 15.57
N SER A 686 14.96 7.54 14.32
CA SER A 686 14.48 8.89 13.99
C SER A 686 13.00 8.94 13.59
N GLY A 687 12.41 7.80 13.23
CA GLY A 687 11.00 7.60 12.93
C GLY A 687 10.36 6.61 13.90
N GLU A 688 9.55 5.68 13.40
CA GLU A 688 8.73 4.82 14.26
C GLU A 688 9.52 3.64 14.86
N VAL A 689 9.17 3.27 16.09
CA VAL A 689 9.62 2.02 16.73
C VAL A 689 8.42 1.14 17.05
N LYS A 690 8.38 -0.06 16.46
CA LYS A 690 7.34 -1.05 16.68
C LYS A 690 7.92 -2.38 17.14
N ILE A 691 7.58 -2.79 18.37
CA ILE A 691 7.98 -4.10 18.92
C ILE A 691 6.70 -4.86 19.25
N THR A 692 6.41 -5.94 18.51
CA THR A 692 5.15 -6.68 18.66
C THR A 692 5.41 -8.16 18.87
N SER A 693 4.81 -8.72 19.91
CA SER A 693 4.68 -10.16 20.15
C SER A 693 3.21 -10.57 20.06
N LYS A 694 2.94 -11.71 19.40
CA LYS A 694 1.57 -12.22 19.27
C LYS A 694 1.09 -12.97 20.50
N ASN A 695 1.94 -13.82 21.08
CA ASN A 695 1.55 -14.75 22.16
C ASN A 695 2.42 -14.65 23.43
N ALA A 696 3.40 -13.74 23.49
CA ALA A 696 4.31 -13.61 24.63
C ALA A 696 4.65 -12.14 24.93
N ALA A 697 5.68 -11.90 25.74
CA ALA A 697 6.18 -10.56 26.03
C ALA A 697 6.84 -9.93 24.79
N ALA A 698 6.73 -8.62 24.62
CA ALA A 698 7.52 -7.91 23.62
C ALA A 698 8.99 -7.87 24.06
N LEU A 699 9.24 -7.53 25.33
CA LEU A 699 10.55 -7.61 25.97
C LEU A 699 10.42 -8.47 27.23
N HIS A 700 11.14 -9.59 27.28
CA HIS A 700 10.97 -10.56 28.36
C HIS A 700 11.43 -10.07 29.75
N ASP A 701 12.57 -9.39 29.81
CA ASP A 701 13.24 -8.90 31.02
C ASP A 701 14.19 -7.75 30.56
N GLY A 702 15.00 -7.17 31.45
CA GLY A 702 16.03 -6.20 31.10
C GLY A 702 15.50 -4.79 30.81
N LYS A 703 16.40 -3.81 30.74
CA LYS A 703 16.01 -2.42 30.46
C LYS A 703 15.91 -2.21 28.95
N LEU A 704 14.82 -1.59 28.51
CA LEU A 704 14.66 -1.08 27.15
C LEU A 704 14.77 0.44 27.13
N THR A 705 15.71 0.95 26.34
CA THR A 705 15.88 2.38 26.10
C THR A 705 15.55 2.72 24.65
N ILE A 706 14.58 3.61 24.41
CA ILE A 706 14.25 4.12 23.07
C ILE A 706 14.52 5.63 23.04
N THR A 707 15.24 6.10 22.03
CA THR A 707 15.59 7.53 21.87
C THR A 707 15.41 7.98 20.43
N GLY A 708 15.02 9.25 20.25
CA GLY A 708 14.93 9.92 18.96
C GLY A 708 13.67 9.61 18.13
N ALA A 709 12.91 8.59 18.52
CA ALA A 709 11.78 8.09 17.74
C ALA A 709 10.68 9.15 17.58
N THR A 710 9.88 9.04 16.52
CA THR A 710 8.62 9.78 16.40
C THR A 710 7.57 9.12 17.28
N ASP A 711 7.21 7.89 16.96
CA ASP A 711 6.16 7.13 17.62
C ASP A 711 6.70 5.79 18.12
N VAL A 712 6.15 5.30 19.24
CA VAL A 712 6.59 4.05 19.85
C VAL A 712 5.38 3.17 20.13
N THR A 713 5.34 2.00 19.50
CA THR A 713 4.33 0.97 19.75
C THR A 713 4.97 -0.30 20.29
N ILE A 714 4.59 -0.72 21.49
CA ILE A 714 5.04 -1.99 22.09
C ILE A 714 3.80 -2.80 22.49
N SER A 715 3.63 -3.98 21.90
CA SER A 715 2.45 -4.82 22.15
C SER A 715 2.87 -6.26 22.40
N GLY A 716 2.30 -6.87 23.44
CA GLY A 716 2.53 -8.26 23.80
C GLY A 716 1.26 -8.93 24.32
N LYS A 717 1.37 -10.20 24.69
CA LYS A 717 0.30 -10.97 25.32
C LYS A 717 0.88 -11.83 26.44
N ARG A 718 0.68 -11.40 27.69
CA ARG A 718 1.14 -12.10 28.89
C ARG A 718 0.02 -12.13 29.91
N ASP A 719 -0.38 -13.33 30.34
CA ASP A 719 -1.35 -13.49 31.43
C ASP A 719 -0.68 -13.39 32.80
N GLU A 720 0.55 -13.90 32.91
CA GLU A 720 1.42 -13.80 34.08
C GLU A 720 2.68 -12.96 33.74
N GLY A 721 2.92 -11.86 34.44
CA GLY A 721 4.03 -10.92 34.18
C GLY A 721 3.63 -9.72 33.31
N ALA A 722 4.58 -9.16 32.55
CA ALA A 722 4.35 -7.95 31.76
C ALA A 722 4.76 -8.06 30.28
N THR A 723 4.25 -7.15 29.44
CA THR A 723 4.70 -7.01 28.04
C THR A 723 6.15 -6.53 27.95
N ILE A 724 6.56 -5.68 28.89
CA ILE A 724 7.93 -5.24 29.12
C ILE A 724 8.32 -5.70 30.53
N GLY A 725 9.14 -6.75 30.62
CA GLY A 725 9.51 -7.38 31.90
C GLY A 725 10.51 -6.60 32.77
N GLY A 726 11.10 -5.52 32.26
CA GLY A 726 12.01 -4.66 33.02
C GLY A 726 11.66 -3.18 32.94
N ASP A 727 12.68 -2.34 33.05
CA ASP A 727 12.54 -0.89 32.95
C ASP A 727 12.38 -0.45 31.49
N ALA A 728 11.50 0.50 31.22
CA ALA A 728 11.38 1.16 29.93
C ALA A 728 11.74 2.64 30.06
N GLU A 729 12.72 3.11 29.30
CA GLU A 729 13.04 4.53 29.14
C GLU A 729 12.80 4.96 27.70
N ILE A 730 11.73 5.71 27.45
CA ILE A 730 11.28 6.09 26.12
C ILE A 730 11.40 7.60 25.96
N THR A 731 12.18 8.04 24.97
CA THR A 731 12.28 9.43 24.54
C THR A 731 11.86 9.55 23.08
N CYS A 732 10.68 10.13 22.82
CA CYS A 732 10.15 10.32 21.47
C CYS A 732 9.41 11.67 21.31
N SER A 733 9.12 12.06 20.07
CA SER A 733 8.45 13.33 19.75
C SER A 733 6.92 13.24 19.66
N GLY A 734 6.41 12.05 19.33
CA GLY A 734 5.01 11.73 19.09
C GLY A 734 4.45 10.78 20.14
N ASP A 735 3.57 9.89 19.71
CA ASP A 735 2.73 9.08 20.57
C ASP A 735 3.42 7.80 21.02
N VAL A 736 3.09 7.35 22.23
CA VAL A 736 3.52 6.07 22.77
C VAL A 736 2.30 5.21 23.07
N VAL A 737 2.26 4.00 22.51
CA VAL A 737 1.25 3.00 22.79
C VAL A 737 1.92 1.74 23.31
N LEU A 738 1.61 1.38 24.56
CA LEU A 738 2.10 0.18 25.20
C LEU A 738 0.90 -0.68 25.62
N GLU A 739 0.86 -1.92 25.17
CA GLU A 739 -0.32 -2.78 25.32
C GLU A 739 0.08 -4.20 25.74
N ASN A 740 -0.62 -4.73 26.73
CA ASN A 740 -0.68 -6.16 27.02
C ASN A 740 -2.07 -6.70 26.70
N LYS A 741 -2.15 -7.61 25.72
CA LYS A 741 -3.39 -8.29 25.29
C LYS A 741 -3.79 -9.47 26.20
N GLY A 742 -2.95 -9.82 27.17
CA GLY A 742 -3.25 -10.78 28.23
C GLY A 742 -3.77 -10.09 29.49
N THR A 743 -3.81 -10.81 30.60
CA THR A 743 -4.24 -10.27 31.91
C THR A 743 -3.13 -9.59 32.73
N GLY A 744 -1.90 -9.63 32.26
CA GLY A 744 -0.73 -9.07 32.95
C GLY A 744 -0.54 -7.57 32.76
N ALA A 745 0.53 -7.03 33.34
CA ALA A 745 0.87 -5.60 33.24
C ALA A 745 1.46 -5.23 31.87
N VAL A 746 1.49 -3.94 31.54
CA VAL A 746 2.27 -3.46 30.39
C VAL A 746 3.77 -3.42 30.70
N VAL A 747 4.16 -2.83 31.83
CA VAL A 747 5.54 -2.70 32.30
C VAL A 747 5.64 -3.29 33.70
N GLU A 748 6.64 -4.14 33.95
CA GLU A 748 6.82 -4.83 35.23
C GLU A 748 7.45 -3.93 36.31
N SER A 749 8.46 -3.15 35.91
CA SER A 749 9.23 -2.30 36.82
C SER A 749 8.91 -0.81 36.60
N LYS A 750 9.83 -0.01 36.03
CA LYS A 750 9.67 1.43 35.88
C LYS A 750 9.48 1.82 34.42
N LEU A 751 8.43 2.59 34.12
CA LEU A 751 8.31 3.33 32.87
C LEU A 751 8.77 4.77 33.09
N VAL A 752 9.77 5.23 32.34
CA VAL A 752 10.19 6.63 32.22
C VAL A 752 9.92 7.07 30.79
N TYR A 753 8.99 8.00 30.62
CA TYR A 753 8.76 8.66 29.34
C TYR A 753 9.30 10.09 29.39
N LYS A 754 9.96 10.53 28.31
CA LYS A 754 10.41 11.90 28.09
C LYS A 754 9.98 12.35 26.69
N GLN A 755 9.21 13.42 26.62
CA GLN A 755 8.85 14.00 25.33
C GLN A 755 9.99 14.91 24.82
N ASN A 756 10.38 14.76 23.55
CA ASN A 756 11.37 15.63 22.92
C ASN A 756 10.92 16.07 21.51
N PRO A 757 10.67 17.37 21.25
CA PRO A 757 10.77 18.49 22.18
C PRO A 757 9.62 18.51 23.20
N ALA A 758 9.86 19.00 24.41
CA ALA A 758 8.85 19.03 25.46
C ALA A 758 7.69 19.97 25.11
N LYS A 759 6.47 19.44 25.03
CA LYS A 759 5.25 20.17 24.67
C LYS A 759 4.07 19.89 25.63
N GLY A 760 4.18 18.88 26.50
CA GLY A 760 3.10 18.38 27.34
C GLY A 760 2.50 17.10 26.75
N TYR A 761 1.99 16.23 27.62
CA TYR A 761 1.40 14.96 27.19
C TYR A 761 0.22 14.55 28.09
N GLU A 762 -0.72 13.81 27.50
CA GLU A 762 -1.81 13.13 28.16
C GLU A 762 -1.44 11.65 28.27
N VAL A 763 -1.46 11.09 29.48
CA VAL A 763 -1.30 9.65 29.70
C VAL A 763 -2.66 9.04 29.99
N LYS A 764 -3.06 8.02 29.24
CA LYS A 764 -4.23 7.19 29.55
C LYS A 764 -3.77 5.80 29.97
N THR A 765 -4.31 5.30 31.06
CA THR A 765 -4.00 3.98 31.62
C THR A 765 -5.28 3.18 31.92
N GLY A 766 -5.20 1.85 31.91
CA GLY A 766 -6.29 0.96 32.35
C GLY A 766 -6.42 -0.28 31.46
N GLU A 767 -7.56 -0.97 31.55
CA GLU A 767 -7.93 -2.08 30.64
C GLU A 767 -8.57 -1.57 29.33
N ASN A 768 -9.21 -0.39 29.39
CA ASN A 768 -9.81 0.33 28.24
C ASN A 768 -9.42 1.82 28.17
N ALA A 769 -8.22 2.20 28.64
CA ALA A 769 -7.78 3.61 28.71
C ALA A 769 -8.71 4.52 29.57
N GLU A 770 -9.22 3.99 30.68
CA GLU A 770 -10.27 4.61 31.50
C GLU A 770 -9.77 5.74 32.42
N SER A 771 -8.47 5.78 32.73
CA SER A 771 -7.86 6.77 33.62
C SER A 771 -6.91 7.68 32.86
N ALA A 772 -7.25 8.96 32.71
CA ALA A 772 -6.37 9.97 32.11
C ALA A 772 -5.67 10.82 33.18
N THR A 773 -4.34 10.88 33.14
CA THR A 773 -3.52 11.81 33.93
C THR A 773 -2.72 12.70 32.98
N VAL A 774 -2.86 14.01 33.11
CA VAL A 774 -2.12 15.00 32.31
C VAL A 774 -0.92 15.48 33.12
N ALA A 775 0.28 15.47 32.54
CA ALA A 775 1.47 16.03 33.16
C ALA A 775 2.01 17.20 32.33
N TYR A 776 2.39 18.28 33.02
CA TYR A 776 2.95 19.50 32.43
C TYR A 776 4.40 19.72 32.88
N THR A 777 5.12 20.49 32.08
CA THR A 777 6.56 20.75 32.10
C THR A 777 7.04 21.32 33.44
N ASP A 778 8.19 20.84 33.92
CA ASP A 778 8.93 21.54 34.98
C ASP A 778 9.59 22.82 34.45
N GLU A 779 10.12 23.66 35.35
CA GLU A 779 10.80 24.92 35.01
C GLU A 779 12.03 24.74 34.12
N GLU A 780 12.53 23.51 33.96
CA GLU A 780 13.68 23.14 33.12
C GLU A 780 13.30 22.74 31.68
N GLY A 781 12.00 22.75 31.35
CA GLY A 781 11.56 22.49 29.98
C GLY A 781 11.54 21.00 29.62
N THR A 782 11.53 20.08 30.59
CA THR A 782 11.43 18.63 30.34
C THR A 782 10.14 18.07 30.94
N THR A 783 9.30 17.42 30.14
CA THR A 783 8.11 16.70 30.64
C THR A 783 8.47 15.23 30.80
N SER A 784 8.42 14.68 32.02
CA SER A 784 8.70 13.26 32.27
C SER A 784 7.61 12.56 33.08
N TYR A 785 7.15 11.39 32.59
CA TYR A 785 6.23 10.54 33.32
C TYR A 785 7.02 9.38 33.91
N THR A 786 6.84 9.13 35.21
CA THR A 786 7.39 7.93 35.84
C THR A 786 6.27 7.13 36.48
N VAL A 787 6.06 5.90 36.00
CA VAL A 787 5.32 4.90 36.77
C VAL A 787 6.27 4.34 37.83
N PRO A 788 6.01 4.54 39.13
CA PRO A 788 6.86 3.98 40.18
C PRO A 788 6.77 2.44 40.19
N ASN A 789 7.88 1.79 40.57
CA ASN A 789 8.07 0.34 40.60
C ASN A 789 6.87 -0.37 41.26
N THR A 790 6.31 -1.35 40.55
CA THR A 790 5.13 -2.13 40.95
C THR A 790 5.46 -3.49 41.57
N GLU A 791 6.52 -3.56 42.39
CA GLU A 791 6.87 -4.74 43.20
C GLU A 791 5.79 -5.22 44.20
N THR A 792 4.59 -4.61 44.22
CA THR A 792 3.54 -4.90 45.19
C THR A 792 2.38 -5.67 44.60
N ASN A 793 2.20 -6.91 45.06
CA ASN A 793 1.00 -7.76 45.02
C ASN A 793 -0.15 -7.30 44.09
N PRO A 794 -0.41 -8.00 42.96
CA PRO A 794 -1.44 -7.66 41.97
C PRO A 794 -2.87 -7.60 42.53
N GLU A 795 -3.13 -8.17 43.72
CA GLU A 795 -4.44 -8.06 44.39
C GLU A 795 -4.71 -6.67 45.02
N THR A 796 -3.68 -5.83 45.21
CA THR A 796 -3.79 -4.57 45.98
C THR A 796 -3.47 -3.30 45.19
N ASN A 797 -2.87 -3.40 44.00
CA ASN A 797 -2.56 -2.25 43.15
C ASN A 797 -2.45 -2.69 41.67
N PRO A 798 -3.57 -2.74 40.91
CA PRO A 798 -3.55 -3.22 39.53
C PRO A 798 -2.79 -2.26 38.62
N VAL A 799 -1.73 -2.75 37.98
CA VAL A 799 -0.94 -2.03 36.97
C VAL A 799 -1.72 -2.07 35.64
N PRO A 800 -1.76 -0.98 34.86
CA PRO A 800 -2.53 -0.96 33.63
C PRO A 800 -2.04 -1.99 32.61
N SER A 801 -2.98 -2.67 31.96
CA SER A 801 -2.76 -3.54 30.79
C SER A 801 -2.69 -2.75 29.46
N TYR A 802 -2.99 -1.45 29.51
CA TYR A 802 -2.83 -0.52 28.40
C TYR A 802 -2.34 0.85 28.89
N ILE A 803 -1.33 1.41 28.21
CA ILE A 803 -0.84 2.78 28.42
C ILE A 803 -0.76 3.46 27.05
N SER A 804 -1.45 4.59 26.90
CA SER A 804 -1.20 5.51 25.79
C SER A 804 -0.68 6.85 26.31
N ILE A 805 0.30 7.41 25.62
CA ILE A 805 0.84 8.74 25.89
C ILE A 805 0.73 9.53 24.60
N THR A 806 -0.06 10.61 24.63
CA THR A 806 -0.32 11.44 23.46
C THR A 806 0.17 12.86 23.70
N ALA A 807 0.85 13.45 22.72
CA ALA A 807 1.31 14.83 22.82
C ALA A 807 0.13 15.81 22.90
N VAL A 808 0.17 16.75 23.86
CA VAL A 808 -0.85 17.80 24.00
C VAL A 808 -0.30 19.09 23.39
N GLY A 809 -1.12 19.81 22.61
CA GLY A 809 -0.75 21.13 22.11
C GLY A 809 -0.56 22.13 23.26
N THR A 810 0.41 23.03 23.15
CA THR A 810 0.76 23.98 24.22
C THR A 810 -0.44 24.86 24.62
N PRO A 811 -0.88 24.85 25.90
CA PRO A 811 -1.88 25.79 26.41
C PRO A 811 -1.27 27.18 26.68
N PRO A 812 -2.10 28.25 26.73
CA PRO A 812 -1.62 29.59 27.05
C PRO A 812 -1.21 29.71 28.52
N VAL A 813 -0.17 30.51 28.77
CA VAL A 813 0.47 30.73 30.10
C VAL A 813 -0.53 31.26 31.13
N VAL A 814 -0.63 30.58 32.28
CA VAL A 814 -1.37 31.04 33.48
C VAL A 814 -0.35 31.53 34.53
N PRO A 815 -0.53 32.72 35.15
CA PRO A 815 0.26 33.15 36.31
C PRO A 815 -0.06 32.30 37.55
N GLY A 816 0.97 31.86 38.27
CA GLY A 816 0.85 30.91 39.39
C GLY A 816 0.02 31.41 40.57
N ASP A 817 -0.65 30.46 41.26
CA ASP A 817 -1.44 30.70 42.45
C ASP A 817 -1.07 29.68 43.54
N ASP A 818 -0.65 30.21 44.67
CA ASP A 818 -0.12 29.55 45.85
C ASP A 818 -1.03 29.76 47.06
N ASP A 819 -2.32 29.41 47.01
CA ASP A 819 -3.14 29.44 48.24
C ASP A 819 -4.45 28.62 48.16
N PHE A 820 -4.38 27.30 48.35
CA PHE A 820 -5.58 26.51 48.63
C PHE A 820 -5.34 25.44 49.70
N THR A 821 -5.41 25.86 50.97
CA THR A 821 -5.69 24.93 52.08
C THR A 821 -6.79 25.48 52.99
N GLY A 822 -7.90 24.73 53.12
CA GLY A 822 -8.69 24.70 54.36
C GLY A 822 -10.21 24.81 54.22
N GLY A 823 -10.92 23.84 54.83
CA GLY A 823 -12.09 24.16 55.66
C GLY A 823 -13.38 23.36 55.45
N ASP A 824 -13.65 22.47 56.40
CA ASP A 824 -14.73 21.48 56.53
C ASP A 824 -16.21 21.93 56.67
N SER A 825 -17.10 20.96 56.37
CA SER A 825 -18.34 20.52 57.09
C SER A 825 -19.74 21.10 56.80
N GLY A 826 -20.71 20.18 56.57
CA GLY A 826 -21.99 20.18 57.31
C GLY A 826 -23.34 20.03 56.57
N ALA A 827 -23.85 18.79 56.50
CA ALA A 827 -25.27 18.36 56.59
C ALA A 827 -26.26 18.45 55.38
N GLY A 828 -26.59 17.27 54.83
CA GLY A 828 -27.97 16.75 54.81
C GLY A 828 -28.83 16.87 53.54
N GLY A 829 -28.76 15.89 52.64
CA GLY A 829 -29.79 15.63 51.61
C GLY A 829 -29.27 14.83 50.42
N ALA A 830 -29.74 13.59 50.26
CA ALA A 830 -29.19 12.62 49.33
C ALA A 830 -29.33 12.98 47.84
N VAL A 831 -28.19 13.17 47.17
CA VAL A 831 -27.87 12.76 45.79
C VAL A 831 -26.37 12.47 45.75
N ALA A 832 -25.97 11.33 45.22
CA ALA A 832 -24.60 10.81 45.31
C ALA A 832 -23.58 11.76 44.64
N ALA A 833 -22.78 12.43 45.46
CA ALA A 833 -21.61 13.19 45.05
C ALA A 833 -20.35 12.31 45.23
N VAL A 834 -19.63 12.04 44.14
CA VAL A 834 -18.20 11.73 44.22
C VAL A 834 -17.48 13.07 44.34
N LEU A 835 -17.00 13.38 45.55
CA LEU A 835 -16.01 14.41 45.80
C LEU A 835 -14.63 13.78 45.63
N VAL A 836 -13.90 14.18 44.59
CA VAL A 836 -12.43 14.10 44.57
C VAL A 836 -11.93 15.47 44.12
N GLY A 837 -11.24 16.16 45.03
CA GLY A 837 -10.48 17.36 44.70
C GLY A 837 -9.24 17.00 43.90
N GLY A 838 -8.88 17.85 42.96
CA GLY A 838 -7.75 17.67 42.04
C GLY A 838 -8.22 17.80 40.59
N ALA A 839 -7.59 18.70 39.86
CA ALA A 839 -7.99 19.23 38.55
C ALA A 839 -7.97 18.21 37.39
N ALA A 840 -8.84 17.20 37.42
CA ALA A 840 -9.13 16.30 36.32
C ALA A 840 -10.64 16.31 36.02
N VAL A 841 -10.99 16.18 34.74
CA VAL A 841 -12.33 16.33 34.13
C VAL A 841 -12.70 17.79 33.81
N TRP A 842 -12.09 18.37 32.77
CA TRP A 842 -12.59 19.63 32.17
C TRP A 842 -13.27 19.47 30.81
N GLY A 843 -12.95 18.42 30.02
CA GLY A 843 -13.61 18.17 28.72
C GLY A 843 -15.07 17.73 28.82
N GLY A 844 -15.36 16.74 29.67
CA GLY A 844 -16.75 16.35 29.98
C GLY A 844 -17.49 17.40 30.81
N TYR A 845 -16.76 18.15 31.64
CA TYR A 845 -17.29 19.21 32.49
C TYR A 845 -17.80 20.40 31.68
N GLU A 846 -17.07 20.86 30.66
CA GLU A 846 -17.51 21.99 29.83
C GLU A 846 -18.77 21.68 29.02
N ILE A 847 -18.87 20.46 28.47
CA ILE A 847 -20.00 20.07 27.62
C ILE A 847 -21.25 19.83 28.46
N ALA A 848 -21.17 19.01 29.52
CA ALA A 848 -22.33 18.67 30.33
C ALA A 848 -22.90 19.89 31.08
N THR A 849 -22.05 20.74 31.66
CA THR A 849 -22.51 21.92 32.40
C THR A 849 -23.05 23.01 31.47
N ARG A 850 -22.50 23.18 30.26
CA ARG A 850 -22.99 24.16 29.28
C ARG A 850 -24.34 23.74 28.70
N VAL A 851 -24.58 22.44 28.49
CA VAL A 851 -25.90 21.90 28.10
C VAL A 851 -26.94 22.10 29.20
N ILE A 852 -26.61 21.79 30.46
CA ILE A 852 -27.52 22.03 31.59
C ILE A 852 -27.83 23.53 31.73
N LEU A 853 -26.82 24.39 31.63
CA LEU A 853 -26.99 25.84 31.72
C LEU A 853 -27.83 26.41 30.58
N HIS A 854 -27.65 25.96 29.34
CA HIS A 854 -28.52 26.35 28.21
C HIS A 854 -29.98 25.93 28.40
N ASN A 855 -30.23 24.85 29.16
CA ASN A 855 -31.58 24.36 29.42
C ASN A 855 -32.28 25.04 30.61
N ILE A 856 -31.52 25.60 31.57
CA ILE A 856 -32.09 26.21 32.79
C ILE A 856 -32.07 27.75 32.77
N LEU A 857 -31.11 28.35 32.07
CA LEU A 857 -31.01 29.81 31.96
C LEU A 857 -32.03 30.35 30.93
N PRO A 858 -32.44 31.62 31.03
CA PRO A 858 -33.34 32.23 30.06
C PRO A 858 -32.72 32.24 28.67
N GLU A 859 -33.54 32.03 27.64
CA GLU A 859 -33.11 31.98 26.25
C GLU A 859 -32.37 33.27 25.86
N GLY A 860 -31.11 33.15 25.40
CA GLY A 860 -30.23 34.28 25.07
C GLY A 860 -29.40 34.86 26.24
N ALA A 861 -29.46 34.30 27.45
CA ALA A 861 -28.62 34.74 28.57
C ALA A 861 -27.16 34.24 28.44
N GLU A 862 -26.19 35.15 28.64
CA GLU A 862 -24.77 34.78 28.74
C GLU A 862 -24.51 34.01 30.04
N ILE A 863 -23.67 32.97 29.95
CA ILE A 863 -23.25 32.18 31.12
C ILE A 863 -22.30 33.04 31.97
N PRO A 864 -22.61 33.31 33.25
CA PRO A 864 -21.76 34.14 34.11
C PRO A 864 -20.34 33.58 34.28
N ALA A 865 -19.33 34.42 34.07
CA ALA A 865 -17.92 34.10 34.30
C ALA A 865 -17.45 34.44 35.72
N ASN A 866 -18.12 35.39 36.39
CA ASN A 866 -17.76 35.86 37.72
C ASN A 866 -18.98 36.02 38.65
N ARG A 867 -18.71 36.23 39.94
CA ARG A 867 -19.72 36.37 41.01
C ARG A 867 -20.69 37.53 40.77
N GLY A 868 -20.21 38.64 40.23
CA GLY A 868 -21.02 39.82 39.92
C GLY A 868 -22.04 39.56 38.81
N GLN A 869 -21.61 38.93 37.73
CA GLN A 869 -22.48 38.52 36.61
C GLN A 869 -23.54 37.51 37.05
N LEU A 870 -23.20 36.57 37.92
CA LEU A 870 -24.15 35.61 38.46
C LEU A 870 -25.21 36.30 39.32
N ALA A 871 -24.79 37.19 40.22
CA ALA A 871 -25.71 37.96 41.05
C ALA A 871 -26.68 38.78 40.20
N LEU A 872 -26.17 39.49 39.18
CA LEU A 872 -26.98 40.25 38.23
C LEU A 872 -27.97 39.36 37.47
N LEU A 873 -27.54 38.20 36.96
CA LEU A 873 -28.39 37.30 36.19
C LEU A 873 -29.56 36.77 37.03
N VAL A 874 -29.28 36.33 38.26
CA VAL A 874 -30.32 35.83 39.18
C VAL A 874 -31.26 36.96 39.61
N TRP A 875 -30.74 38.13 39.94
CA TRP A 875 -31.52 39.30 40.34
C TRP A 875 -32.41 39.84 39.21
N ASN A 876 -31.88 39.90 37.99
CA ASN A 876 -32.65 40.28 36.79
C ASN A 876 -33.79 39.29 36.54
N THR A 877 -33.52 38.00 36.66
CA THR A 877 -34.52 36.94 36.45
C THR A 877 -35.59 36.95 37.55
N ALA A 878 -35.23 37.30 38.78
CA ALA A 878 -36.16 37.48 39.91
C ALA A 878 -37.01 38.75 39.81
N GLY A 879 -36.86 39.57 38.76
CA GLY A 879 -37.63 40.80 38.56
C GLY A 879 -37.07 42.03 39.29
N ARG A 880 -35.76 42.05 39.59
CA ARG A 880 -35.04 43.16 40.25
C ARG A 880 -35.65 43.64 41.57
N PRO A 881 -35.89 42.75 42.54
CA PRO A 881 -36.39 43.15 43.87
C PRO A 881 -35.40 44.07 44.60
N GLU A 882 -35.89 45.10 45.29
CA GLU A 882 -35.01 45.96 46.10
C GLU A 882 -34.49 45.19 47.34
N PRO A 883 -33.19 45.21 47.64
CA PRO A 883 -32.63 44.58 48.84
C PRO A 883 -33.14 45.26 50.12
N VAL A 884 -33.23 44.50 51.20
CA VAL A 884 -33.72 44.96 52.51
C VAL A 884 -32.71 45.90 53.16
N ASN A 885 -31.41 45.61 53.01
CA ASN A 885 -30.33 46.48 53.47
C ASN A 885 -29.73 47.27 52.29
N THR A 886 -29.19 48.45 52.60
CA THR A 886 -28.38 49.20 51.63
C THR A 886 -27.14 48.38 51.26
N PRO A 887 -26.73 48.33 49.97
CA PRO A 887 -25.57 47.54 49.56
C PRO A 887 -24.32 47.85 50.39
N ALA A 888 -23.78 46.83 51.06
CA ALA A 888 -22.67 46.97 52.00
C ALA A 888 -21.28 46.77 51.36
N PHE A 889 -21.21 46.36 50.08
CA PHE A 889 -19.98 45.93 49.42
C PHE A 889 -19.25 47.09 48.74
N ALA A 890 -18.13 47.52 49.33
CA ALA A 890 -17.33 48.65 48.83
C ALA A 890 -16.54 48.32 47.55
N ASP A 891 -16.37 47.02 47.24
CA ASP A 891 -15.65 46.50 46.09
C ASP A 891 -16.52 46.27 44.84
N VAL A 892 -17.80 46.64 44.91
CA VAL A 892 -18.72 46.58 43.77
C VAL A 892 -19.07 48.00 43.34
N ALA A 893 -18.41 48.48 42.27
CA ALA A 893 -18.55 49.87 41.81
C ALA A 893 -19.88 50.14 41.09
N ASP A 894 -20.48 49.13 40.46
CA ASP A 894 -21.73 49.24 39.75
C ASP A 894 -22.93 49.13 40.70
N ALA A 895 -23.84 50.10 40.64
CA ALA A 895 -24.94 50.22 41.60
C ALA A 895 -25.97 49.08 41.48
N ASP A 896 -26.24 48.60 40.28
CA ASP A 896 -27.17 47.48 40.03
C ASP A 896 -26.53 46.16 40.48
N THR A 897 -25.23 45.96 40.23
CA THR A 897 -24.47 44.81 40.70
C THR A 897 -24.36 44.80 42.22
N ALA A 898 -24.21 45.96 42.86
CA ALA A 898 -24.16 46.08 44.31
C ALA A 898 -25.51 45.73 44.95
N LYS A 899 -26.64 46.17 44.35
CA LYS A 899 -27.98 45.77 44.76
C LYS A 899 -28.24 44.28 44.55
N ALA A 900 -27.83 43.74 43.40
CA ALA A 900 -27.96 42.33 43.07
C ALA A 900 -27.16 41.43 44.04
N ALA A 901 -25.90 41.81 44.31
CA ALA A 901 -25.05 41.12 45.28
C ALA A 901 -25.66 41.16 46.69
N GLN A 902 -26.13 42.33 47.13
CA GLN A 902 -26.76 42.49 48.44
C GLN A 902 -28.02 41.63 48.57
N TRP A 903 -28.88 41.64 47.54
CA TRP A 903 -30.10 40.83 47.53
C TRP A 903 -29.78 39.32 47.51
N CYS A 904 -28.85 38.86 46.67
CA CYS A 904 -28.43 37.45 46.63
C CYS A 904 -27.86 36.97 47.97
N VAL A 905 -27.15 37.83 48.71
CA VAL A 905 -26.65 37.52 50.06
C VAL A 905 -27.78 37.42 51.08
N GLU A 906 -28.76 38.34 51.02
CA GLU A 906 -29.93 38.31 51.92
C GLU A 906 -30.82 37.08 51.69
N GLN A 907 -30.92 36.60 50.45
CA GLN A 907 -31.64 35.37 50.11
C GLN A 907 -30.83 34.10 50.42
N GLY A 908 -29.59 34.23 50.90
CA GLY A 908 -28.69 33.09 51.16
C GLY A 908 -28.30 32.34 49.88
N LEU A 909 -28.34 33.01 48.72
CA LEU A 909 -27.97 32.44 47.43
C LEU A 909 -26.46 32.54 47.16
N LEU A 910 -25.83 33.62 47.62
CA LEU A 910 -24.38 33.84 47.54
C LEU A 910 -23.86 34.35 48.88
N ASP A 911 -22.66 33.96 49.29
CA ASP A 911 -22.09 34.46 50.56
C ASP A 911 -21.26 35.73 50.35
N ALA A 912 -21.33 36.66 51.31
CA ALA A 912 -20.37 37.75 51.42
C ALA A 912 -18.99 37.21 51.84
N LYS A 913 -17.90 37.78 51.31
CA LYS A 913 -16.54 37.37 51.69
C LYS A 913 -16.05 38.06 52.96
N SER A 914 -16.61 39.22 53.27
CA SER A 914 -16.47 39.94 54.54
C SER A 914 -17.69 40.86 54.75
N GLU A 915 -17.78 41.56 55.88
CA GLU A 915 -18.83 42.56 56.13
C GLU A 915 -18.87 43.70 55.09
N SER A 916 -17.81 43.90 54.30
CA SER A 916 -17.72 44.99 53.31
C SER A 916 -17.22 44.56 51.92
N THR A 917 -17.07 43.25 51.65
CA THR A 917 -16.44 42.74 50.42
C THR A 917 -17.21 41.57 49.83
N PHE A 918 -17.54 41.66 48.54
CA PHE A 918 -18.25 40.61 47.79
C PHE A 918 -17.37 39.81 46.82
N LYS A 919 -16.29 40.42 46.33
CA LYS A 919 -15.41 40.02 45.23
C LYS A 919 -16.18 39.75 43.93
N PRO A 920 -16.70 40.79 43.25
CA PRO A 920 -17.53 40.60 42.04
C PRO A 920 -16.75 39.91 40.91
N GLU A 921 -15.45 40.17 40.79
CA GLU A 921 -14.56 39.53 39.80
C GLU A 921 -14.09 38.13 40.19
N GLY A 922 -14.49 37.63 41.36
CA GLY A 922 -14.14 36.27 41.78
C GLY A 922 -14.72 35.26 40.80
N TRP A 923 -13.86 34.36 40.31
CA TRP A 923 -14.25 33.31 39.36
C TRP A 923 -15.41 32.47 39.89
N MET A 924 -16.38 32.16 39.02
CA MET A 924 -17.56 31.38 39.35
C MET A 924 -17.61 30.09 38.52
N PRO A 925 -17.45 28.91 39.14
CA PRO A 925 -17.60 27.64 38.44
C PRO A 925 -19.02 27.41 37.92
N LYS A 926 -19.16 26.76 36.76
CA LYS A 926 -20.46 26.46 36.12
C LYS A 926 -21.38 25.61 37.00
N PHE A 927 -20.85 24.66 37.76
CA PHE A 927 -21.65 23.86 38.71
C PHE A 927 -22.24 24.70 39.85
N LYS A 928 -21.49 25.70 40.37
CA LYS A 928 -22.01 26.64 41.37
C LYS A 928 -23.07 27.55 40.78
N THR A 929 -22.96 27.92 39.50
CA THR A 929 -24.03 28.64 38.79
C THR A 929 -25.32 27.82 38.74
N ILE A 930 -25.24 26.52 38.43
CA ILE A 930 -26.40 25.61 38.43
C ILE A 930 -27.00 25.50 39.84
N GLU A 931 -26.17 25.28 40.86
CA GLU A 931 -26.63 25.13 42.26
C GLU A 931 -27.35 26.39 42.76
N VAL A 932 -26.79 27.57 42.48
CA VAL A 932 -27.40 28.86 42.85
C VAL A 932 -28.69 29.09 42.07
N TRP A 933 -28.73 28.71 40.78
CA TRP A 933 -29.90 28.85 39.94
C TRP A 933 -31.06 27.96 40.40
N GLU A 934 -30.80 26.68 40.67
CA GLU A 934 -31.82 25.74 41.16
C GLU A 934 -32.32 26.12 42.56
N LYS A 935 -31.46 26.72 43.39
CA LYS A 935 -31.86 27.25 44.69
C LYS A 935 -32.74 28.50 44.58
N ALA A 936 -32.47 29.37 43.61
CA ALA A 936 -33.27 30.58 43.35
C ALA A 936 -34.58 30.28 42.63
N PHE A 937 -34.59 29.29 41.73
CA PHE A 937 -35.70 28.92 40.86
C PHE A 937 -35.88 27.39 40.82
N PRO A 938 -36.35 26.75 41.92
CA PRO A 938 -36.55 25.30 41.95
C PRO A 938 -37.62 24.89 40.92
N LYS A 939 -37.35 23.81 40.18
CA LYS A 939 -38.28 23.23 39.20
C LYS A 939 -39.60 22.82 39.88
N GLN A 940 -40.74 23.19 39.30
CA GLN A 940 -42.07 22.75 39.75
C GLN A 940 -42.35 21.30 39.39
#